data_AF-R7LZP3-F1
#
_entry.id   AF-R7LZP3-F1
#
_cell.length_a   1.000
_cell.length_b   1.000
_cell.length_c   1.000
_cell.angle_alpha   90.00
_cell.angle_beta   90.00
_cell.angle_gamma   90.00
#
_symmetry.space_group_name_H-M   'P 1'
#
loop_
_entity.id
_entity.type
_entity.pdbx_description
1 polymer ?
#
loop_
_entity_poly.entity_id
_entity_poly.type
_entity_poly.pdbx_seq_one_letter_code
_entity_poly.pdbx_strand_id
1 'polypeptide(L)'
;MQVQKITFTPTFKTQQIKKYNQNISNPIQDNSRLDNIDYSKIAFGSIYNVKPKKLNIELEKTKLLRQINELLNTKEKGTMTNNDISLETICRRIIGIFRANENLQEKILYKMMDLRDSEELSGLEKYEELIKFEQSLRKKTSTLKKPEKQPDEKIDYQLLNKFKTAITEDNFNLKKVFTDYYKELNNIQTIEELNKKFPKIKTPKRPEDIVAKKIEEVLTRDFYEGMKENIHSTGDVLNYIDEPLTLIIKGVAAQKKLDVVPFFEKIAEPITLQVLNRYKSIQQNGFSSIPEIRKNKLPQISDLDIKLLFSNFDDFVLSSIRKHYLNFEKFNEMNYSESGAQIKLSELKNSDYKFEKMSDKIKQFIKTASSIESAQKDYEHFDIPEFKNRLNTFANSELGNNEYILKNIIDFDDCNFTPEDKKSLIKFLRSLDDVKDGKKDIKALEHEVKTNEFTPHGTKKLNELERQQNEQKLKQAQKRISEQNDIKNNFDRAINLLYMNNLTDIANTCSKYRPTSLEDSHNGEFLTKLINENINPKTKQLNTEQLEKHISRWDTFNYYSQNKNQNQEVLSKAIKFATNHDFSIDIDKAGQYLMNAEIVKLYPESKDFYKNSEILSKIMDKTNSKDEAIKYLCKFDKYDDLAPEDKKELSKFADFFDSKDPIEKSILKTIVEQDYLPSDTVIKTKTSTASNEEISATLASKAKKQIADKYKYPLCLNYLRNFEEALRNYACDWGTSGIKRTGKNNNTLKYKMELKISGEDDRLFSSNNDYYFDVFSDKGFH
;
A
#
# COMPACT_ATOMS: atom_id res chain seq x y z
N MET A 1 15.50 -42.66 38.54
CA MET A 1 14.74 -41.76 39.43
C MET A 1 13.53 -41.25 38.66
N GLN A 2 12.32 -41.50 39.16
CA GLN A 2 11.05 -41.12 38.53
C GLN A 2 10.85 -39.60 38.58
N VAL A 3 10.56 -38.99 37.43
CA VAL A 3 10.14 -37.59 37.32
C VAL A 3 8.60 -37.57 37.30
N GLN A 4 7.98 -37.11 38.38
CA GLN A 4 6.54 -36.89 38.46
C GLN A 4 6.15 -35.68 37.60
N LYS A 5 5.28 -35.90 36.61
CA LYS A 5 4.51 -34.84 35.94
C LYS A 5 3.43 -34.35 36.90
N ILE A 6 3.51 -33.09 37.32
CA ILE A 6 2.40 -32.40 38.00
C ILE A 6 1.62 -31.62 36.94
N THR A 7 0.43 -32.12 36.61
CA THR A 7 -0.62 -31.40 35.89
C THR A 7 -1.46 -30.60 36.88
N PHE A 8 -1.58 -29.28 36.69
CA PHE A 8 -2.56 -28.46 37.40
C PHE A 8 -3.79 -28.24 36.52
N THR A 9 -4.92 -28.82 36.91
CA THR A 9 -6.27 -28.52 36.39
C THR A 9 -6.83 -27.30 37.14
N PRO A 10 -7.33 -26.25 36.47
CA PRO A 10 -8.03 -25.17 37.14
C PRO A 10 -9.50 -25.54 37.34
N THR A 11 -9.90 -25.84 38.58
CA THR A 11 -11.31 -25.83 39.01
C THR A 11 -11.74 -24.40 39.31
N PHE A 12 -12.35 -23.71 38.35
CA PHE A 12 -13.11 -22.49 38.61
C PHE A 12 -14.58 -22.84 38.85
N LYS A 13 -15.05 -22.75 40.10
CA LYS A 13 -16.47 -22.63 40.43
C LYS A 13 -16.91 -21.20 40.12
N THR A 14 -17.81 -21.05 39.16
CA THR A 14 -18.52 -19.81 38.84
C THR A 14 -19.47 -19.42 39.98
N GLN A 15 -19.18 -18.33 40.69
CA GLN A 15 -20.19 -17.59 41.45
C GLN A 15 -20.65 -16.39 40.62
N GLN A 16 -21.91 -16.44 40.21
CA GLN A 16 -22.62 -15.33 39.56
C GLN A 16 -22.79 -14.18 40.55
N ILE A 17 -22.24 -13.00 40.24
CA ILE A 17 -22.55 -11.76 40.95
C ILE A 17 -23.58 -10.97 40.12
N LYS A 18 -24.76 -10.81 40.71
CA LYS A 18 -25.91 -10.02 40.22
C LYS A 18 -25.54 -8.53 40.14
N LYS A 19 -25.94 -7.88 39.05
CA LYS A 19 -25.95 -6.42 38.91
C LYS A 19 -26.94 -5.80 39.90
N TYR A 20 -26.48 -4.89 40.75
CA TYR A 20 -27.33 -3.99 41.53
C TYR A 20 -27.48 -2.66 40.78
N ASN A 21 -28.73 -2.31 40.46
CA ASN A 21 -29.15 -0.96 40.08
C ASN A 21 -29.34 -0.13 41.35
N GLN A 22 -28.74 1.06 41.43
CA GLN A 22 -29.13 2.08 42.40
C GLN A 22 -29.76 3.26 41.66
N ASN A 23 -31.09 3.32 41.74
CA ASN A 23 -31.86 4.55 41.63
C ASN A 23 -31.70 5.31 42.94
N ILE A 24 -31.23 6.56 42.90
CA ILE A 24 -31.37 7.49 44.02
C ILE A 24 -32.26 8.63 43.56
N SER A 25 -33.47 8.62 44.12
CA SER A 25 -34.48 9.66 44.15
C SER A 25 -34.01 10.85 44.99
N ASN A 26 -34.11 12.07 44.47
CA ASN A 26 -34.06 13.28 45.29
C ASN A 26 -35.48 13.70 45.70
N PRO A 27 -35.70 14.13 46.96
CA PRO A 27 -37.00 14.60 47.42
C PRO A 27 -37.31 16.01 46.92
N ILE A 28 -38.57 16.20 46.54
CA ILE A 28 -39.21 17.46 46.20
C ILE A 28 -39.54 18.20 47.51
N GLN A 29 -39.15 19.47 47.61
CA GLN A 29 -39.79 20.44 48.51
C GLN A 29 -40.18 21.69 47.70
N ASP A 30 -41.36 22.18 48.05
CA ASP A 30 -42.26 23.02 47.28
C ASP A 30 -41.86 24.49 47.12
N ASN A 31 -42.26 24.98 45.94
CA ASN A 31 -42.61 26.33 45.50
C ASN A 31 -42.77 27.48 46.53
N SER A 32 -42.22 28.64 46.19
CA SER A 32 -43.05 29.85 45.97
C SER A 32 -42.29 30.96 45.23
N ARG A 33 -43.02 31.63 44.31
CA ARG A 33 -42.66 32.80 43.47
C ARG A 33 -42.08 32.49 42.09
N LEU A 34 -42.96 32.10 41.17
CA LEU A 34 -42.75 32.22 39.73
C LEU A 34 -44.07 32.62 39.08
N ASP A 35 -44.42 33.90 39.22
CA ASP A 35 -45.43 34.53 38.37
C ASP A 35 -44.73 35.43 37.36
N ASN A 36 -45.05 35.18 36.08
CA ASN A 36 -44.72 35.94 34.87
C ASN A 36 -43.24 36.04 34.46
N ILE A 37 -42.73 34.96 33.86
CA ILE A 37 -41.61 35.06 32.92
C ILE A 37 -42.16 34.80 31.51
N ASP A 38 -41.99 35.77 30.61
CA ASP A 38 -42.27 35.62 29.18
C ASP A 38 -41.16 34.78 28.53
N TYR A 39 -41.45 33.49 28.35
CA TYR A 39 -40.52 32.51 27.79
C TYR A 39 -40.28 32.66 26.28
N SER A 40 -40.96 33.58 25.59
CA SER A 40 -40.76 33.83 24.16
C SER A 40 -39.41 34.50 23.82
N LYS A 41 -38.67 35.00 24.83
CA LYS A 41 -37.38 35.69 24.67
C LYS A 41 -36.15 34.87 25.05
N ILE A 42 -36.30 33.60 25.44
CA ILE A 42 -35.17 32.74 25.82
C ILE A 42 -34.78 31.87 24.62
N ALA A 43 -33.65 32.19 23.99
CA ALA A 43 -33.04 31.33 22.99
C ALA A 43 -32.60 30.01 23.62
N PHE A 44 -32.97 28.89 23.02
CA PHE A 44 -32.64 27.55 23.50
C PHE A 44 -31.10 27.37 23.54
N GLY A 45 -30.51 27.37 24.74
CA GLY A 45 -29.06 27.14 24.95
C GLY A 45 -28.32 28.18 25.81
N SER A 46 -28.92 29.33 26.14
CA SER A 46 -28.27 30.33 26.99
C SER A 46 -28.60 30.13 28.47
N ILE A 47 -27.95 29.16 29.13
CA ILE A 47 -27.87 29.15 30.60
C ILE A 47 -26.85 30.23 30.98
N TYR A 48 -27.31 31.31 31.63
CA TYR A 48 -26.43 32.32 32.20
C TYR A 48 -25.37 31.65 33.08
N ASN A 49 -24.09 31.97 32.85
CA ASN A 49 -22.88 31.50 33.57
C ASN A 49 -22.29 30.12 33.26
N VAL A 50 -22.73 29.38 32.23
CA VAL A 50 -21.96 28.21 31.75
C VAL A 50 -21.03 28.64 30.62
N LYS A 51 -19.74 28.92 30.94
CA LYS A 51 -18.72 29.07 29.90
C LYS A 51 -18.61 27.74 29.14
N PRO A 52 -18.74 27.70 27.80
CA PRO A 52 -18.50 26.47 27.05
C PRO A 52 -17.09 25.96 27.36
N LYS A 53 -16.94 24.65 27.60
CA LYS A 53 -15.61 24.06 27.83
C LYS A 53 -14.76 24.30 26.58
N LYS A 54 -13.66 25.05 26.71
CA LYS A 54 -12.66 25.25 25.65
C LYS A 54 -12.21 23.88 25.14
N LEU A 55 -12.34 23.65 23.83
CA LEU A 55 -11.91 22.40 23.22
C LEU A 55 -10.39 22.27 23.40
N ASN A 56 -9.91 21.14 23.94
CA ASN A 56 -8.47 20.89 24.00
C ASN A 56 -7.99 20.44 22.61
N ILE A 57 -7.45 21.38 21.85
CA ILE A 57 -7.00 21.21 20.46
C ILE A 57 -5.96 20.09 20.36
N GLU A 58 -4.91 20.11 21.18
CA GLU A 58 -3.85 19.10 21.22
C GLU A 58 -4.36 17.68 21.48
N LEU A 59 -5.31 17.54 22.41
CA LEU A 59 -5.89 16.25 22.74
C LEU A 59 -6.78 15.71 21.60
N GLU A 60 -7.55 16.57 20.94
CA GLU A 60 -8.35 16.18 19.77
C GLU A 60 -7.47 15.93 18.53
N LYS A 61 -6.41 16.71 18.30
CA LYS A 61 -5.38 16.47 17.28
C LYS A 61 -4.77 15.09 17.47
N THR A 62 -4.35 14.76 18.70
CA THR A 62 -3.76 13.45 19.04
C THR A 62 -4.75 12.31 18.81
N LYS A 63 -6.02 12.48 19.22
CA LYS A 63 -7.08 11.49 18.97
C LYS A 63 -7.32 11.27 17.47
N LEU A 64 -7.39 12.35 16.69
CA LEU A 64 -7.64 12.29 15.25
C LEU A 64 -6.47 11.60 14.52
N LEU A 65 -5.22 12.00 14.83
CA LEU A 65 -4.03 11.34 14.32
C LEU A 65 -3.99 9.85 14.69
N ARG A 66 -4.37 9.49 15.93
CA ARG A 66 -4.45 8.10 16.35
C ARG A 66 -5.45 7.31 15.50
N GLN A 67 -6.65 7.85 15.27
CA GLN A 67 -7.66 7.20 14.45
C GLN A 67 -7.23 7.01 12.99
N ILE A 68 -6.55 8.01 12.41
CA ILE A 68 -6.02 7.91 11.04
C ILE A 68 -4.89 6.87 10.98
N ASN A 69 -3.95 6.91 11.91
CA ASN A 69 -2.87 5.92 11.97
C ASN A 69 -3.39 4.49 12.21
N GLU A 70 -4.44 4.31 13.02
CA GLU A 70 -5.10 3.01 13.18
C GLU A 70 -5.62 2.46 11.84
N LEU A 71 -6.19 3.32 10.97
CA LEU A 71 -6.65 2.91 9.63
C LEU A 71 -5.51 2.70 8.65
N LEU A 72 -4.48 3.55 8.65
CA LEU A 72 -3.28 3.33 7.83
C LEU A 72 -2.60 1.99 8.18
N ASN A 73 -2.74 1.54 9.43
CA ASN A 73 -2.26 0.25 9.91
C ASN A 73 -3.25 -0.92 9.72
N THR A 74 -4.47 -0.68 9.21
CA THR A 74 -5.39 -1.78 8.85
C THR A 74 -4.96 -2.42 7.54
N LYS A 75 -4.91 -3.76 7.51
CA LYS A 75 -4.41 -4.55 6.38
C LYS A 75 -5.46 -4.65 5.28
N GLU A 76 -5.10 -4.38 4.02
CA GLU A 76 -5.89 -4.84 2.87
C GLU A 76 -5.73 -6.37 2.69
N LYS A 77 -6.85 -7.09 2.64
CA LYS A 77 -7.03 -8.39 2.03
C LYS A 77 -7.76 -8.07 0.75
N GLY A 78 -7.04 -7.69 -0.29
CA GLY A 78 -7.59 -7.93 -1.62
C GLY A 78 -7.81 -9.44 -1.78
N THR A 79 -8.51 -9.84 -2.82
CA THR A 79 -8.38 -11.20 -3.37
C THR A 79 -6.93 -11.39 -3.82
N MET A 80 -6.09 -11.72 -2.84
CA MET A 80 -4.64 -11.80 -2.92
C MET A 80 -4.30 -13.22 -3.31
N THR A 81 -3.66 -13.40 -4.45
CA THR A 81 -3.06 -14.70 -4.73
C THR A 81 -1.88 -14.91 -3.78
N ASN A 82 -1.52 -16.15 -3.46
CA ASN A 82 -0.39 -16.48 -2.57
C ASN A 82 0.97 -15.88 -3.01
N ASN A 83 1.02 -15.21 -4.17
CA ASN A 83 2.21 -14.57 -4.72
C ASN A 83 2.36 -13.08 -4.35
N ASP A 84 1.33 -12.41 -3.80
CA ASP A 84 1.31 -10.94 -3.67
C ASP A 84 1.71 -10.40 -2.28
N ILE A 85 1.82 -11.25 -1.26
CA ILE A 85 2.53 -10.90 -0.01
C ILE A 85 3.93 -11.47 -0.14
N SER A 86 4.94 -10.62 -0.26
CA SER A 86 6.31 -11.11 -0.17
C SER A 86 6.50 -11.81 1.17
N LEU A 87 7.11 -13.00 1.14
CA LEU A 87 7.53 -13.72 2.34
C LEU A 87 8.36 -12.84 3.28
N GLU A 88 9.05 -11.84 2.73
CA GLU A 88 9.80 -10.81 3.44
C GLU A 88 8.92 -9.92 4.35
N THR A 89 7.71 -9.57 3.91
CA THR A 89 6.73 -8.82 4.72
C THR A 89 6.19 -9.68 5.88
N ILE A 90 6.03 -10.99 5.67
CA ILE A 90 5.64 -11.94 6.72
C ILE A 90 6.79 -12.13 7.72
N CYS A 91 8.01 -12.33 7.23
CA CYS A 91 9.23 -12.44 8.04
C CYS A 91 9.40 -11.23 8.95
N ARG A 92 9.36 -10.01 8.39
CA ARG A 92 9.44 -8.75 9.15
C ARG A 92 8.41 -8.65 10.25
N ARG A 93 7.16 -9.01 9.97
CA ARG A 93 6.08 -8.94 10.97
C ARG A 93 6.33 -9.90 12.12
N ILE A 94 6.76 -11.12 11.81
CA ILE A 94 7.07 -12.14 12.83
C ILE A 94 8.28 -11.71 13.65
N ILE A 95 9.36 -11.27 12.99
CA ILE A 95 10.54 -10.69 13.63
C ILE A 95 10.16 -9.50 14.52
N GLY A 96 9.30 -8.60 14.05
CA GLY A 96 8.82 -7.45 14.82
C GLY A 96 8.05 -7.85 16.08
N ILE A 97 7.23 -8.91 16.01
CA ILE A 97 6.55 -9.49 17.18
C ILE A 97 7.58 -10.05 18.17
N PHE A 98 8.60 -10.75 17.68
CA PHE A 98 9.67 -11.27 18.53
C PHE A 98 10.48 -10.14 19.18
N ARG A 99 10.91 -9.12 18.41
CA ARG A 99 11.58 -7.92 18.95
C ARG A 99 10.75 -7.24 20.03
N ALA A 100 9.44 -7.11 19.84
CA ALA A 100 8.54 -6.51 20.83
C ALA A 100 8.43 -7.37 22.11
N ASN A 101 8.38 -8.69 21.96
CA ASN A 101 8.35 -9.62 23.09
C ASN A 101 9.69 -9.66 23.83
N GLU A 102 10.83 -9.64 23.14
CA GLU A 102 12.16 -9.56 23.75
C GLU A 102 12.32 -8.26 24.52
N ASN A 103 11.98 -7.12 23.92
CA ASN A 103 12.03 -5.82 24.60
C ASN A 103 11.10 -5.78 25.82
N LEU A 104 9.93 -6.43 25.75
CA LEU A 104 9.03 -6.59 26.89
C LEU A 104 9.68 -7.41 28.01
N GLN A 105 10.24 -8.58 27.67
CA GLN A 105 10.93 -9.45 28.63
C GLN A 105 12.16 -8.78 29.24
N GLU A 106 12.90 -8.01 28.45
CA GLU A 106 14.08 -7.28 28.90
C GLU A 106 13.72 -6.13 29.84
N LYS A 107 12.65 -5.38 29.56
CA LYS A 107 12.11 -4.38 30.51
C LYS A 107 11.71 -5.01 31.83
N ILE A 108 11.09 -6.18 31.77
CA ILE A 108 10.74 -6.96 32.97
C ILE A 108 12.02 -7.40 33.69
N LEU A 109 13.06 -7.83 32.97
CA LEU A 109 14.35 -8.24 33.54
C LEU A 109 15.09 -7.07 34.21
N TYR A 110 15.19 -5.89 33.58
CA TYR A 110 15.77 -4.70 34.22
C TYR A 110 15.01 -4.30 35.46
N LYS A 111 13.67 -4.26 35.39
CA LYS A 111 12.87 -3.97 36.58
C LYS A 111 13.06 -5.02 37.67
N MET A 112 13.25 -6.28 37.30
CA MET A 112 13.58 -7.36 38.23
C MET A 112 14.96 -7.18 38.85
N MET A 113 15.96 -6.73 38.10
CA MET A 113 17.31 -6.42 38.60
C MET A 113 17.28 -5.21 39.54
N ASP A 114 16.61 -4.12 39.17
CA ASP A 114 16.43 -2.93 40.01
C ASP A 114 15.72 -3.29 41.32
N LEU A 115 14.66 -4.12 41.25
CA LEU A 115 13.95 -4.59 42.43
C LEU A 115 14.80 -5.58 43.25
N ARG A 116 15.62 -6.41 42.62
CA ARG A 116 16.55 -7.32 43.33
C ARG A 116 17.51 -6.52 44.18
N ASP A 117 18.10 -5.47 43.61
CA ASP A 117 19.16 -4.67 44.22
C ASP A 117 18.61 -3.59 45.19
N SER A 118 17.29 -3.42 45.27
CA SER A 118 16.62 -2.57 46.27
C SER A 118 16.64 -3.21 47.66
N GLU A 119 17.18 -2.52 48.66
CA GLU A 119 17.16 -2.95 50.07
C GLU A 119 15.85 -2.57 50.80
N GLU A 120 15.02 -1.73 50.20
CA GLU A 120 13.84 -1.10 50.84
C GLU A 120 12.57 -1.95 50.79
N LEU A 121 12.51 -2.96 49.92
CA LEU A 121 11.32 -3.77 49.67
C LEU A 121 11.50 -5.21 50.14
N SER A 122 10.47 -5.81 50.73
CA SER A 122 10.45 -7.24 51.04
C SER A 122 10.27 -8.08 49.77
N GLY A 123 10.62 -9.38 49.81
CA GLY A 123 10.52 -10.26 48.64
C GLY A 123 9.10 -10.37 48.04
N LEU A 124 8.06 -10.24 48.87
CA LEU A 124 6.66 -10.26 48.44
C LEU A 124 6.26 -8.95 47.75
N GLU A 125 6.72 -7.80 48.25
CA GLU A 125 6.47 -6.49 47.66
C GLU A 125 7.20 -6.32 46.32
N LYS A 126 8.44 -6.81 46.22
CA LYS A 126 9.19 -6.90 44.95
C LYS A 126 8.42 -7.71 43.91
N TYR A 127 7.86 -8.85 44.30
CA TYR A 127 7.08 -9.71 43.40
C TYR A 127 5.77 -9.04 42.96
N GLU A 128 5.04 -8.39 43.87
CA GLU A 128 3.82 -7.67 43.52
C GLU A 128 4.07 -6.46 42.61
N GLU A 129 5.16 -5.72 42.83
CA GLU A 129 5.54 -4.59 42.00
C GLU A 129 5.96 -5.05 40.59
N LEU A 130 6.70 -6.17 40.49
CA LEU A 130 7.05 -6.78 39.22
C LEU A 130 5.80 -7.25 38.46
N ILE A 131 4.82 -7.87 39.13
CA ILE A 131 3.54 -8.26 38.51
C ILE A 131 2.75 -7.03 38.06
N LYS A 132 2.65 -5.97 38.87
CA LYS A 132 1.97 -4.73 38.48
C LYS A 132 2.64 -4.09 37.28
N PHE A 133 3.98 -4.08 37.25
CA PHE A 133 4.76 -3.58 36.13
C PHE A 133 4.55 -4.41 34.86
N GLU A 134 4.66 -5.74 34.95
CA GLU A 134 4.38 -6.66 33.85
C GLU A 134 2.94 -6.49 33.33
N GLN A 135 1.95 -6.41 34.21
CA GLN A 135 0.55 -6.19 33.84
C GLN A 135 0.33 -4.81 33.18
N SER A 136 1.07 -3.77 33.59
CA SER A 136 1.00 -2.44 32.96
C SER A 136 1.57 -2.44 31.54
N LEU A 137 2.66 -3.20 31.32
CA LEU A 137 3.29 -3.38 30.01
C LEU A 137 2.43 -4.27 29.10
N ARG A 138 1.85 -5.35 29.66
CA ARG A 138 0.93 -6.24 28.97
C ARG A 138 -0.41 -5.55 28.66
N LYS A 139 -0.93 -4.65 29.49
CA LYS A 139 -2.14 -3.84 29.15
C LYS A 139 -1.94 -2.89 27.96
N LYS A 140 -0.70 -2.55 27.59
CA LYS A 140 -0.36 -1.81 26.35
C LYS A 140 -0.18 -2.72 25.13
N THR A 141 0.05 -4.02 25.31
CA THR A 141 0.34 -4.99 24.23
C THR A 141 -0.74 -6.07 24.07
N SER A 142 -1.65 -6.23 25.03
CA SER A 142 -2.73 -7.21 25.01
C SER A 142 -3.94 -6.70 24.24
N THR A 143 -3.77 -6.49 22.93
CA THR A 143 -4.82 -6.98 22.04
C THR A 143 -4.52 -8.45 21.79
N LEU A 144 -5.11 -9.32 22.63
CA LEU A 144 -5.57 -10.64 22.16
C LEU A 144 -6.03 -10.47 20.72
N LYS A 145 -5.50 -11.28 19.79
CA LYS A 145 -5.83 -11.28 18.36
C LYS A 145 -7.32 -11.00 18.23
N LYS A 146 -7.68 -9.72 18.02
CA LYS A 146 -9.02 -9.39 17.54
C LYS A 146 -9.11 -10.14 16.22
N PRO A 147 -10.25 -10.78 15.91
CA PRO A 147 -10.46 -11.28 14.55
C PRO A 147 -10.00 -10.17 13.62
N GLU A 148 -9.10 -10.48 12.68
CA GLU A 148 -8.55 -9.49 11.75
C GLU A 148 -9.73 -8.68 11.25
N LYS A 149 -9.83 -7.41 11.69
CA LYS A 149 -10.90 -6.54 11.21
C LYS A 149 -10.71 -6.54 9.71
N GLN A 150 -11.72 -7.03 8.99
CA GLN A 150 -11.69 -6.97 7.55
C GLN A 150 -11.40 -5.52 7.16
N PRO A 151 -10.45 -5.28 6.25
CA PRO A 151 -10.27 -3.96 5.69
C PRO A 151 -11.60 -3.49 5.14
N ASP A 152 -11.90 -2.24 5.45
CA ASP A 152 -12.95 -1.54 4.75
C ASP A 152 -12.36 -1.26 3.35
N GLU A 153 -12.83 -1.96 2.30
CA GLU A 153 -12.39 -1.82 0.90
C GLU A 153 -12.42 -0.37 0.38
N LYS A 154 -12.95 0.56 1.18
CA LYS A 154 -13.18 1.98 0.93
C LYS A 154 -12.06 2.89 1.46
N ILE A 155 -10.99 2.33 2.04
CA ILE A 155 -9.90 3.13 2.60
C ILE A 155 -8.95 3.57 1.48
N ASP A 156 -8.97 4.86 1.18
CA ASP A 156 -7.95 5.49 0.34
C ASP A 156 -6.76 5.91 1.22
N TYR A 157 -5.70 5.10 1.20
CA TYR A 157 -4.50 5.32 2.01
C TYR A 157 -3.74 6.60 1.61
N GLN A 158 -3.79 7.01 0.33
CA GLN A 158 -3.14 8.24 -0.12
C GLN A 158 -3.86 9.45 0.47
N LEU A 159 -5.20 9.45 0.42
CA LEU A 159 -6.00 10.48 1.07
C LEU A 159 -5.75 10.53 2.59
N LEU A 160 -5.71 9.36 3.25
CA LEU A 160 -5.41 9.30 4.69
C LEU A 160 -4.02 9.83 5.02
N ASN A 161 -3.02 9.54 4.18
CA ASN A 161 -1.67 10.08 4.34
C ASN A 161 -1.64 11.60 4.16
N LYS A 162 -2.39 12.14 3.20
CA LYS A 162 -2.59 13.60 3.06
C LYS A 162 -3.27 14.22 4.26
N PHE A 163 -4.30 13.58 4.83
CA PHE A 163 -4.94 14.05 6.06
C PHE A 163 -3.98 14.03 7.24
N LYS A 164 -3.24 12.94 7.43
CA LYS A 164 -2.21 12.82 8.47
C LYS A 164 -1.19 13.94 8.35
N THR A 165 -0.71 14.21 7.14
CA THR A 165 0.24 15.27 6.84
C THR A 165 -0.33 16.64 7.22
N ALA A 166 -1.52 16.96 6.71
CA ALA A 166 -2.20 18.23 6.98
C ALA A 166 -2.42 18.47 8.50
N ILE A 167 -2.89 17.47 9.24
CA ILE A 167 -3.09 17.58 10.69
C ILE A 167 -1.76 17.75 11.44
N THR A 168 -0.71 17.07 10.99
CA THR A 168 0.63 17.20 11.60
C THR A 168 1.17 18.62 11.47
N GLU A 169 0.80 19.31 10.38
CA GLU A 169 1.18 20.68 10.03
C GLU A 169 0.15 21.73 10.49
N ASP A 170 -0.75 21.36 11.40
CA ASP A 170 -1.81 22.23 11.94
C ASP A 170 -2.74 22.85 10.88
N ASN A 171 -2.90 22.14 9.75
CA ASN A 171 -3.90 22.41 8.73
C ASN A 171 -5.12 21.48 8.92
N PHE A 172 -6.14 21.98 9.61
CA PHE A 172 -7.37 21.26 9.89
C PHE A 172 -8.47 21.43 8.83
N ASN A 173 -8.22 22.18 7.75
CA ASN A 173 -9.15 22.30 6.63
C ASN A 173 -9.09 21.05 5.72
N LEU A 174 -9.46 19.90 6.29
CA LEU A 174 -9.44 18.62 5.60
C LEU A 174 -10.46 18.56 4.46
N LYS A 175 -11.48 19.43 4.47
CA LYS A 175 -12.42 19.56 3.35
C LYS A 175 -11.68 20.04 2.09
N LYS A 176 -10.84 21.06 2.21
CA LYS A 176 -10.00 21.56 1.10
C LYS A 176 -8.99 20.52 0.65
N VAL A 177 -8.31 19.86 1.59
CA VAL A 177 -7.37 18.76 1.30
C VAL A 177 -8.05 17.62 0.51
N PHE A 178 -9.28 17.27 0.90
CA PHE A 178 -10.09 16.26 0.22
C PHE A 178 -10.46 16.68 -1.21
N THR A 179 -10.96 17.90 -1.40
CA THR A 179 -11.33 18.40 -2.74
C THR A 179 -10.12 18.54 -3.65
N ASP A 180 -8.99 18.99 -3.12
CA ASP A 180 -7.75 19.14 -3.88
C ASP A 180 -7.19 17.78 -4.32
N TYR A 181 -7.30 16.76 -3.47
CA TYR A 181 -6.92 15.38 -3.83
C TYR A 181 -7.76 14.83 -4.99
N TYR A 182 -9.07 15.05 -4.96
CA TYR A 182 -9.99 14.59 -6.02
C TYR A 182 -10.15 15.57 -7.19
N LYS A 183 -9.46 16.73 -7.19
CA LYS A 183 -9.63 17.80 -8.20
C LYS A 183 -9.45 17.31 -9.63
N GLU A 184 -8.60 16.32 -9.83
CA GLU A 184 -8.33 15.73 -11.14
C GLU A 184 -9.52 14.94 -11.72
N LEU A 185 -10.57 14.66 -10.95
CA LEU A 185 -11.85 14.13 -11.46
C LEU A 185 -12.46 15.02 -12.55
N ASN A 186 -12.14 16.31 -12.56
CA ASN A 186 -12.58 17.24 -13.60
C ASN A 186 -11.94 16.95 -14.97
N ASN A 187 -10.78 16.28 -14.99
CA ASN A 187 -10.01 16.01 -16.21
C ASN A 187 -10.26 14.61 -16.77
N ILE A 188 -10.95 13.74 -16.03
CA ILE A 188 -11.24 12.35 -16.41
C ILE A 188 -12.44 12.32 -17.34
N GLN A 189 -12.36 11.65 -18.48
CA GLN A 189 -13.45 11.59 -19.47
C GLN A 189 -14.15 10.24 -19.56
N THR A 190 -13.51 9.16 -19.09
CA THR A 190 -14.09 7.81 -19.13
C THR A 190 -14.05 7.11 -17.79
N ILE A 191 -14.92 6.09 -17.62
CA ILE A 191 -14.92 5.24 -16.41
C ILE A 191 -13.60 4.45 -16.30
N GLU A 192 -12.97 4.10 -17.42
CA GLU A 192 -11.68 3.39 -17.43
C GLU A 192 -10.54 4.25 -16.87
N GLU A 193 -10.48 5.52 -17.28
CA GLU A 193 -9.55 6.50 -16.72
C GLU A 193 -9.78 6.71 -15.23
N LEU A 194 -11.05 6.76 -14.79
CA LEU A 194 -11.42 6.83 -13.38
C LEU A 194 -10.89 5.63 -12.60
N ASN A 195 -11.14 4.41 -13.07
CA ASN A 195 -10.72 3.19 -12.40
C ASN A 195 -9.19 3.07 -12.32
N LYS A 196 -8.47 3.58 -13.33
CA LYS A 196 -7.01 3.62 -13.33
C LYS A 196 -6.46 4.62 -12.30
N LYS A 197 -7.09 5.78 -12.18
CA LYS A 197 -6.58 6.90 -11.36
C LYS A 197 -7.05 6.86 -9.92
N PHE A 198 -8.30 6.45 -9.70
CA PHE A 198 -8.96 6.36 -8.40
C PHE A 198 -9.63 4.98 -8.23
N PRO A 199 -8.84 3.88 -8.14
CA PRO A 199 -9.37 2.51 -8.11
C PRO A 199 -10.29 2.20 -6.92
N LYS A 200 -10.26 3.02 -5.87
CA LYS A 200 -11.12 2.89 -4.69
C LYS A 200 -12.51 3.51 -4.88
N ILE A 201 -12.73 4.32 -5.92
CA ILE A 201 -14.05 4.81 -6.28
C ILE A 201 -14.74 3.73 -7.12
N LYS A 202 -15.64 2.97 -6.50
CA LYS A 202 -16.44 1.98 -7.24
C LYS A 202 -17.55 2.65 -8.04
N THR A 203 -17.61 2.34 -9.33
CA THR A 203 -18.67 2.79 -10.23
C THR A 203 -19.79 1.76 -10.33
N PRO A 204 -21.02 2.20 -10.66
CA PRO A 204 -22.09 1.28 -11.06
C PRO A 204 -21.68 0.42 -12.27
N LYS A 205 -22.28 -0.76 -12.41
CA LYS A 205 -22.11 -1.60 -13.61
C LYS A 205 -22.71 -0.93 -14.84
N ARG A 206 -22.12 -1.20 -16.00
CA ARG A 206 -22.62 -0.71 -17.29
C ARG A 206 -24.03 -1.25 -17.58
N PRO A 207 -24.93 -0.45 -18.17
CA PRO A 207 -26.30 -0.87 -18.48
C PRO A 207 -26.35 -2.02 -19.47
N GLU A 208 -25.41 -2.08 -20.40
CA GLU A 208 -25.25 -3.18 -21.35
C GLU A 208 -25.10 -4.52 -20.63
N ASP A 209 -24.23 -4.57 -19.61
CA ASP A 209 -23.98 -5.79 -18.81
C ASP A 209 -25.18 -6.20 -17.96
N ILE A 210 -25.90 -5.23 -17.39
CA ILE A 210 -27.08 -5.50 -16.56
C ILE A 210 -28.23 -6.02 -17.42
N VAL A 211 -28.48 -5.38 -18.56
CA VAL A 211 -29.50 -5.84 -19.51
C VAL A 211 -29.13 -7.22 -20.05
N ALA A 212 -27.86 -7.44 -20.38
CA ALA A 212 -27.38 -8.73 -20.84
C ALA A 212 -27.58 -9.85 -19.81
N LYS A 213 -27.27 -9.58 -18.54
CA LYS A 213 -27.51 -10.52 -17.44
C LYS A 213 -29.01 -10.83 -17.26
N LYS A 214 -29.89 -9.82 -17.34
CA LYS A 214 -31.35 -10.03 -17.26
C LYS A 214 -31.89 -10.88 -18.41
N ILE A 215 -31.27 -10.79 -19.59
CA ILE A 215 -31.60 -11.63 -20.75
C ILE A 215 -31.06 -13.04 -20.57
N GLU A 216 -29.83 -13.20 -20.07
CA GLU A 216 -29.26 -14.52 -19.78
C GLU A 216 -30.06 -15.28 -18.71
N GLU A 217 -30.54 -14.59 -17.68
CA GLU A 217 -31.28 -15.19 -16.56
C GLU A 217 -32.62 -15.85 -16.96
N VAL A 218 -33.16 -15.54 -18.14
CA VAL A 218 -34.38 -16.20 -18.65
C VAL A 218 -34.09 -17.39 -19.56
N LEU A 219 -32.83 -17.65 -19.91
CA LEU A 219 -32.44 -18.80 -20.73
C LEU A 219 -32.59 -20.09 -19.93
N THR A 220 -33.16 -21.10 -20.58
CA THR A 220 -33.52 -22.36 -19.93
C THR A 220 -32.39 -23.37 -19.95
N ARG A 221 -32.55 -24.43 -19.15
CA ARG A 221 -31.67 -25.60 -19.21
C ARG A 221 -31.60 -26.18 -20.62
N ASP A 222 -32.74 -26.30 -21.30
CA ASP A 222 -32.84 -26.80 -22.69
C ASP A 222 -31.99 -25.98 -23.67
N PHE A 223 -31.92 -24.66 -23.51
CA PHE A 223 -31.06 -23.80 -24.34
C PHE A 223 -29.59 -24.19 -24.21
N TYR A 224 -29.09 -24.35 -22.97
CA TYR A 224 -27.69 -24.70 -22.70
C TYR A 224 -27.36 -26.16 -22.99
N GLU A 225 -28.32 -27.08 -22.85
CA GLU A 225 -28.18 -28.49 -23.27
C GLU A 225 -28.14 -28.59 -24.81
N GLY A 226 -29.02 -27.88 -25.52
CA GLY A 226 -28.96 -27.78 -26.98
C GLY A 226 -27.68 -27.09 -27.47
N MET A 227 -27.16 -26.11 -26.73
CA MET A 227 -25.84 -25.54 -27.01
C MET A 227 -24.74 -26.60 -26.89
N LYS A 228 -24.77 -27.46 -25.86
CA LYS A 228 -23.82 -28.58 -25.71
C LYS A 228 -23.91 -29.59 -26.86
N GLU A 229 -25.11 -29.88 -27.33
CA GLU A 229 -25.35 -30.84 -28.41
C GLU A 229 -24.89 -30.33 -29.79
N ASN A 230 -24.81 -29.01 -29.99
CA ASN A 230 -24.46 -28.37 -31.26
C ASN A 230 -23.02 -27.79 -31.32
N ILE A 231 -22.16 -28.04 -30.33
CA ILE A 231 -20.75 -27.55 -30.33
C ILE A 231 -19.83 -28.54 -31.06
N HIS A 232 -19.50 -28.24 -32.31
CA HIS A 232 -18.38 -28.88 -33.05
C HIS A 232 -17.24 -27.90 -33.38
N SER A 233 -17.52 -26.59 -33.38
CA SER A 233 -16.55 -25.50 -33.52
C SER A 233 -17.06 -24.20 -32.88
N THR A 234 -16.21 -23.17 -32.71
CA THR A 234 -16.60 -21.86 -32.18
C THR A 234 -17.63 -21.13 -33.06
N GLY A 235 -17.61 -21.37 -34.38
CA GLY A 235 -18.58 -20.78 -35.32
C GLY A 235 -19.99 -21.35 -35.18
N ASP A 236 -20.10 -22.64 -34.89
CA ASP A 236 -21.40 -23.32 -34.70
C ASP A 236 -22.13 -22.80 -33.45
N VAL A 237 -21.36 -22.43 -32.42
CA VAL A 237 -21.87 -21.85 -31.16
C VAL A 237 -22.55 -20.51 -31.42
N LEU A 238 -21.90 -19.63 -32.18
CA LEU A 238 -22.43 -18.29 -32.46
C LEU A 238 -23.71 -18.37 -33.30
N ASN A 239 -23.74 -19.25 -34.31
CA ASN A 239 -24.92 -19.45 -35.14
C ASN A 239 -26.12 -20.01 -34.35
N TYR A 240 -25.87 -20.93 -33.41
CA TYR A 240 -26.92 -21.49 -32.54
C TYR A 240 -27.48 -20.44 -31.55
N ILE A 241 -26.62 -19.57 -31.02
CA ILE A 241 -27.01 -18.55 -30.04
C ILE A 241 -27.83 -17.42 -30.69
N ASP A 242 -27.53 -17.07 -31.94
CA ASP A 242 -28.02 -15.84 -32.57
C ASP A 242 -29.55 -15.81 -32.76
N GLU A 243 -30.16 -16.90 -33.23
CA GLU A 243 -31.60 -16.97 -33.50
C GLU A 243 -32.45 -16.87 -32.21
N PRO A 244 -32.20 -17.68 -31.14
CA PRO A 244 -32.91 -17.54 -29.87
C PRO A 244 -32.75 -16.17 -29.21
N LEU A 245 -31.55 -15.60 -29.22
CA LEU A 245 -31.33 -14.27 -28.65
C LEU A 245 -32.05 -13.18 -29.44
N THR A 246 -32.03 -13.25 -30.77
CA THR A 246 -32.73 -12.30 -31.64
C THR A 246 -34.24 -12.29 -31.36
N LEU A 247 -34.85 -13.45 -31.10
CA LEU A 247 -36.26 -13.54 -30.72
C LEU A 247 -36.55 -12.86 -29.38
N ILE A 248 -35.70 -13.08 -28.37
CA ILE A 248 -35.84 -12.43 -27.06
C ILE A 248 -35.69 -10.92 -27.18
N ILE A 249 -34.69 -10.45 -27.93
CA ILE A 249 -34.40 -9.03 -28.16
C ILE A 249 -35.59 -8.35 -28.86
N LYS A 250 -36.15 -8.96 -29.91
CA LYS A 250 -37.36 -8.46 -30.58
C LYS A 250 -38.56 -8.38 -29.63
N GLY A 251 -38.73 -9.38 -28.75
CA GLY A 251 -39.79 -9.39 -27.74
C GLY A 251 -39.66 -8.23 -26.74
N VAL A 252 -38.46 -7.97 -26.25
CA VAL A 252 -38.16 -6.85 -25.34
C VAL A 252 -38.37 -5.50 -26.05
N ALA A 253 -37.87 -5.36 -27.27
CA ALA A 253 -37.99 -4.14 -28.06
C ALA A 253 -39.47 -3.79 -28.31
N ALA A 254 -40.30 -4.78 -28.65
CA ALA A 254 -41.74 -4.60 -28.81
C ALA A 254 -42.41 -4.15 -27.49
N GLN A 255 -42.06 -4.78 -26.35
CA GLN A 255 -42.61 -4.43 -25.04
C GLN A 255 -42.24 -3.00 -24.61
N LYS A 256 -41.02 -2.56 -24.92
CA LYS A 256 -40.49 -1.24 -24.53
C LYS A 256 -40.66 -0.16 -25.61
N LYS A 257 -41.27 -0.50 -26.75
CA LYS A 257 -41.45 0.39 -27.91
C LYS A 257 -40.12 0.98 -28.40
N LEU A 258 -39.11 0.12 -28.52
CA LEU A 258 -37.77 0.47 -28.99
C LEU A 258 -37.56 0.04 -30.44
N ASP A 259 -36.67 0.75 -31.14
CA ASP A 259 -36.13 0.24 -32.41
C ASP A 259 -35.22 -0.97 -32.12
N VAL A 260 -35.46 -2.05 -32.87
CA VAL A 260 -34.79 -3.34 -32.68
C VAL A 260 -33.31 -3.24 -33.05
N VAL A 261 -32.97 -2.50 -34.11
CA VAL A 261 -31.58 -2.47 -34.63
C VAL A 261 -30.63 -1.77 -33.64
N PRO A 262 -30.89 -0.52 -33.19
CA PRO A 262 -30.02 0.15 -32.23
C PRO A 262 -29.99 -0.53 -30.86
N PHE A 263 -31.09 -1.20 -30.48
CA PHE A 263 -31.13 -1.97 -29.23
C PHE A 263 -30.25 -3.22 -29.33
N PHE A 264 -30.33 -3.97 -30.43
CA PHE A 264 -29.51 -5.14 -30.70
C PHE A 264 -28.01 -4.80 -30.71
N GLU A 265 -27.61 -3.76 -31.46
CA GLU A 265 -26.21 -3.32 -31.58
C GLU A 265 -25.55 -3.04 -30.21
N LYS A 266 -26.31 -2.52 -29.24
CA LYS A 266 -25.79 -2.19 -27.90
C LYS A 266 -25.64 -3.40 -26.97
N ILE A 267 -26.34 -4.50 -27.21
CA ILE A 267 -26.43 -5.61 -26.23
C ILE A 267 -25.97 -6.97 -26.78
N ALA A 268 -25.84 -7.13 -28.11
CA ALA A 268 -25.54 -8.42 -28.73
C ALA A 268 -24.21 -9.03 -28.26
N GLU A 269 -23.13 -8.24 -28.24
CA GLU A 269 -21.82 -8.69 -27.75
C GLU A 269 -21.85 -8.98 -26.23
N PRO A 270 -22.32 -8.07 -25.35
CA PRO A 270 -22.47 -8.33 -23.91
C PRO A 270 -23.29 -9.58 -23.57
N ILE A 271 -24.41 -9.82 -24.24
CA ILE A 271 -25.24 -11.02 -24.01
C ILE A 271 -24.48 -12.28 -24.40
N THR A 272 -23.88 -12.30 -25.59
CA THR A 272 -23.09 -13.44 -26.07
C THR A 272 -21.98 -13.79 -25.07
N LEU A 273 -21.28 -12.79 -24.55
CA LEU A 273 -20.24 -12.99 -23.54
C LEU A 273 -20.79 -13.58 -22.24
N GLN A 274 -21.93 -13.09 -21.74
CA GLN A 274 -22.58 -13.62 -20.53
C GLN A 274 -23.00 -15.08 -20.71
N VAL A 275 -23.60 -15.43 -21.86
CA VAL A 275 -24.03 -16.79 -22.21
C VAL A 275 -22.83 -17.74 -22.24
N LEU A 276 -21.74 -17.36 -22.91
CA LEU A 276 -20.52 -18.18 -22.98
C LEU A 276 -19.89 -18.38 -21.60
N ASN A 277 -19.83 -17.32 -20.77
CA ASN A 277 -19.32 -17.41 -19.40
C ASN A 277 -20.17 -18.34 -18.52
N ARG A 278 -21.51 -18.24 -18.63
CA ARG A 278 -22.42 -19.14 -17.93
C ARG A 278 -22.21 -20.58 -18.36
N TYR A 279 -22.12 -20.84 -19.67
CA TYR A 279 -21.88 -22.16 -20.22
C TYR A 279 -20.57 -22.78 -19.70
N LYS A 280 -19.48 -22.01 -19.67
CA LYS A 280 -18.21 -22.45 -19.07
C LYS A 280 -18.34 -22.81 -17.59
N SER A 281 -19.11 -22.04 -16.82
CA SER A 281 -19.41 -22.36 -15.42
C SER A 281 -20.24 -23.65 -15.29
N ILE A 282 -21.19 -23.88 -16.19
CA ILE A 282 -22.02 -25.10 -16.22
C ILE A 282 -21.17 -26.33 -16.54
N GLN A 283 -20.19 -26.22 -17.44
CA GLN A 283 -19.26 -27.31 -17.72
C GLN A 283 -18.44 -27.74 -16.49
N GLN A 284 -18.15 -26.79 -15.58
CA GLN A 284 -17.40 -27.06 -14.35
C GLN A 284 -18.28 -27.57 -13.20
N ASN A 285 -19.50 -27.04 -13.07
CA ASN A 285 -20.36 -27.23 -11.89
C ASN A 285 -21.61 -28.08 -12.14
N GLY A 286 -21.87 -28.47 -13.39
CA GLY A 286 -23.04 -29.24 -13.81
C GLY A 286 -24.31 -28.41 -14.05
N PHE A 287 -25.25 -28.98 -14.81
CA PHE A 287 -26.53 -28.37 -15.21
C PHE A 287 -27.54 -28.21 -14.06
N SER A 288 -27.29 -28.83 -12.90
CA SER A 288 -28.14 -28.72 -11.70
C SER A 288 -28.24 -27.29 -11.14
N SER A 289 -27.38 -26.39 -11.58
CA SER A 289 -27.36 -24.97 -11.20
C SER A 289 -28.33 -24.09 -12.02
N ILE A 290 -29.04 -24.66 -12.99
CA ILE A 290 -30.01 -23.98 -13.85
C ILE A 290 -31.42 -24.51 -13.53
N PRO A 291 -32.39 -23.64 -13.19
CA PRO A 291 -33.75 -24.09 -12.94
C PRO A 291 -34.42 -24.60 -14.22
N GLU A 292 -35.11 -25.74 -14.14
CA GLU A 292 -35.96 -26.30 -15.20
C GLU A 292 -37.25 -25.47 -15.33
N ILE A 293 -37.18 -24.33 -16.02
CA ILE A 293 -38.35 -23.49 -16.28
C ILE A 293 -38.94 -23.86 -17.64
N ARG A 294 -40.15 -24.46 -17.66
CA ARG A 294 -40.85 -24.95 -18.87
C ARG A 294 -41.63 -23.89 -19.67
N LYS A 295 -41.57 -22.61 -19.30
CA LYS A 295 -42.27 -21.52 -20.01
C LYS A 295 -41.31 -20.38 -20.28
N ASN A 296 -41.21 -19.95 -21.54
CA ASN A 296 -40.44 -18.78 -21.95
C ASN A 296 -40.95 -17.55 -21.19
N LYS A 297 -40.07 -16.95 -20.38
CA LYS A 297 -40.33 -15.68 -19.68
C LYS A 297 -39.63 -14.56 -20.42
N LEU A 298 -40.30 -13.42 -20.56
CA LEU A 298 -39.63 -12.21 -21.02
C LEU A 298 -38.70 -11.68 -19.91
N PRO A 299 -37.50 -11.20 -20.26
CA PRO A 299 -36.59 -10.52 -19.33
C PRO A 299 -37.28 -9.35 -18.61
N GLN A 300 -37.04 -9.20 -17.30
CA GLN A 300 -37.55 -8.07 -16.53
C GLN A 300 -36.66 -6.83 -16.69
N ILE A 301 -36.72 -6.20 -17.86
CA ILE A 301 -35.99 -4.96 -18.15
C ILE A 301 -36.85 -3.76 -17.74
N SER A 302 -36.30 -2.88 -16.89
CA SER A 302 -36.99 -1.69 -16.38
C SER A 302 -36.85 -0.50 -17.32
N ASP A 303 -37.68 0.54 -17.15
CA ASP A 303 -37.54 1.77 -17.94
C ASP A 303 -36.25 2.52 -17.62
N LEU A 304 -35.73 2.36 -16.39
CA LEU A 304 -34.43 2.89 -15.98
C LEU A 304 -33.27 2.23 -16.74
N ASP A 305 -33.33 0.90 -16.95
CA ASP A 305 -32.33 0.17 -17.73
C ASP A 305 -32.23 0.74 -19.16
N ILE A 306 -33.39 0.97 -19.79
CA ILE A 306 -33.46 1.54 -21.14
C ILE A 306 -32.95 2.99 -21.16
N LYS A 307 -33.38 3.84 -20.21
CA LYS A 307 -32.90 5.22 -20.13
C LYS A 307 -31.38 5.29 -20.01
N LEU A 308 -30.77 4.43 -19.18
CA LEU A 308 -29.32 4.41 -19.00
C LEU A 308 -28.59 3.84 -20.22
N LEU A 309 -29.11 2.78 -20.83
CA LEU A 309 -28.54 2.13 -22.02
C LEU A 309 -28.41 3.09 -23.22
N PHE A 310 -29.35 4.02 -23.36
CA PHE A 310 -29.37 5.03 -24.43
C PHE A 310 -28.81 6.39 -24.01
N SER A 311 -28.32 6.54 -22.77
CA SER A 311 -27.60 7.74 -22.31
C SER A 311 -26.09 7.58 -22.48
N ASN A 312 -25.35 8.69 -22.39
CA ASN A 312 -23.90 8.62 -22.22
C ASN A 312 -23.56 8.17 -20.78
N PHE A 313 -23.42 6.86 -20.60
CA PHE A 313 -23.24 6.28 -19.27
C PHE A 313 -21.96 6.77 -18.57
N ASP A 314 -20.89 7.00 -19.31
CA ASP A 314 -19.63 7.53 -18.76
C ASP A 314 -19.86 8.95 -18.22
N ASP A 315 -20.53 9.83 -18.97
CA ASP A 315 -20.86 11.17 -18.50
C ASP A 315 -21.84 11.16 -17.31
N PHE A 316 -22.86 10.29 -17.35
CA PHE A 316 -23.78 10.09 -16.23
C PHE A 316 -23.05 9.72 -14.93
N VAL A 317 -22.15 8.74 -14.99
CA VAL A 317 -21.37 8.28 -13.83
C VAL A 317 -20.39 9.35 -13.37
N LEU A 318 -19.61 9.93 -14.28
CA LEU A 318 -18.56 10.89 -13.95
C LEU A 318 -19.14 12.21 -13.42
N SER A 319 -20.21 12.74 -14.02
CA SER A 319 -20.87 13.95 -13.53
C SER A 319 -21.44 13.76 -12.11
N SER A 320 -22.02 12.59 -11.84
CA SER A 320 -22.54 12.22 -10.52
C SER A 320 -21.42 12.09 -9.48
N ILE A 321 -20.30 11.46 -9.84
CA ILE A 321 -19.12 11.32 -8.98
C ILE A 321 -18.48 12.69 -8.70
N ARG A 322 -18.32 13.54 -9.71
CA ARG A 322 -17.79 14.91 -9.54
C ARG A 322 -18.65 15.71 -8.56
N LYS A 323 -19.98 15.71 -8.71
CA LYS A 323 -20.89 16.37 -7.75
C LYS A 323 -20.76 15.78 -6.34
N HIS A 324 -20.65 14.46 -6.21
CA HIS A 324 -20.54 13.82 -4.89
C HIS A 324 -19.21 14.13 -4.18
N TYR A 325 -18.08 14.01 -4.88
CA TYR A 325 -16.75 14.13 -4.29
C TYR A 325 -16.23 15.58 -4.26
N LEU A 326 -16.55 16.41 -5.24
CA LEU A 326 -16.08 17.80 -5.26
C LEU A 326 -17.05 18.76 -4.57
N ASN A 327 -18.36 18.56 -4.74
CA ASN A 327 -19.38 19.47 -4.18
C ASN A 327 -20.00 18.97 -2.88
N PHE A 328 -19.70 17.73 -2.46
CA PHE A 328 -20.31 17.06 -1.29
C PHE A 328 -21.84 16.90 -1.38
N GLU A 329 -22.40 16.93 -2.60
CA GLU A 329 -23.82 16.68 -2.82
C GLU A 329 -24.17 15.21 -2.50
N LYS A 330 -25.36 14.95 -1.96
CA LYS A 330 -25.79 13.55 -1.75
C LYS A 330 -26.33 13.00 -3.06
N PHE A 331 -25.98 11.76 -3.41
CA PHE A 331 -26.51 11.11 -4.62
C PHE A 331 -28.04 11.21 -4.73
N ASN A 332 -28.79 11.01 -3.63
CA ASN A 332 -30.25 11.06 -3.65
C ASN A 332 -30.85 12.44 -4.01
N GLU A 333 -30.05 13.51 -3.92
CA GLU A 333 -30.47 14.89 -4.20
C GLU A 333 -30.11 15.31 -5.64
N MET A 334 -29.38 14.47 -6.39
CA MET A 334 -28.89 14.77 -7.73
C MET A 334 -29.86 14.34 -8.83
N ASN A 335 -29.88 15.13 -9.90
CA ASN A 335 -30.52 14.80 -11.17
C ASN A 335 -29.49 14.86 -12.29
N TYR A 336 -29.56 13.90 -13.20
CA TYR A 336 -28.85 13.91 -14.48
C TYR A 336 -29.82 14.29 -15.59
N SER A 337 -29.35 15.09 -16.54
CA SER A 337 -30.12 15.55 -17.69
C SER A 337 -29.25 15.59 -18.93
N GLU A 338 -29.60 14.80 -19.94
CA GLU A 338 -28.95 14.75 -21.24
C GLU A 338 -30.01 14.57 -22.32
N SER A 339 -29.94 15.36 -23.41
CA SER A 339 -30.80 15.21 -24.60
C SER A 339 -32.30 15.03 -24.32
N GLY A 340 -32.83 15.73 -23.31
CA GLY A 340 -34.25 15.68 -22.91
C GLY A 340 -34.64 14.54 -21.97
N ALA A 341 -33.74 13.59 -21.69
CA ALA A 341 -33.94 12.55 -20.68
C ALA A 341 -33.47 13.06 -19.30
N GLN A 342 -34.33 12.91 -18.28
CA GLN A 342 -33.99 13.22 -16.89
C GLN A 342 -33.98 11.94 -16.06
N ILE A 343 -32.86 11.70 -15.36
CA ILE A 343 -32.67 10.55 -14.48
C ILE A 343 -32.44 11.09 -13.06
N LYS A 344 -33.35 10.77 -12.14
CA LYS A 344 -33.19 11.12 -10.73
C LYS A 344 -32.39 10.04 -10.03
N LEU A 345 -31.28 10.39 -9.39
CA LEU A 345 -30.44 9.39 -8.73
C LEU A 345 -31.12 8.71 -7.52
N SER A 346 -32.20 9.32 -6.99
CA SER A 346 -33.06 8.70 -5.99
C SER A 346 -33.76 7.42 -6.50
N GLU A 347 -33.99 7.29 -7.80
CA GLU A 347 -34.57 6.10 -8.45
C GLU A 347 -33.60 4.90 -8.39
N LEU A 348 -32.30 5.14 -8.21
CA LEU A 348 -31.28 4.08 -8.22
C LEU A 348 -31.18 3.30 -6.90
N LYS A 349 -31.82 3.78 -5.82
CA LYS A 349 -31.62 3.25 -4.45
C LYS A 349 -31.87 1.74 -4.34
N ASN A 350 -32.83 1.23 -5.13
CA ASN A 350 -33.23 -0.17 -5.18
C ASN A 350 -32.93 -0.82 -6.55
N SER A 351 -31.99 -0.27 -7.31
CA SER A 351 -31.62 -0.73 -8.65
C SER A 351 -30.25 -1.42 -8.67
N ASP A 352 -29.91 -2.04 -9.81
CA ASP A 352 -28.60 -2.62 -10.09
C ASP A 352 -27.49 -1.57 -10.28
N TYR A 353 -27.84 -0.27 -10.41
CA TYR A 353 -26.92 0.84 -10.72
C TYR A 353 -26.50 1.66 -9.49
N LYS A 354 -26.32 1.00 -8.34
CA LYS A 354 -26.07 1.70 -7.09
C LYS A 354 -24.66 2.30 -7.03
N PHE A 355 -24.59 3.62 -6.83
CA PHE A 355 -23.32 4.29 -6.48
C PHE A 355 -22.85 3.91 -5.08
N GLU A 356 -21.55 3.70 -4.94
CA GLU A 356 -20.93 3.58 -3.64
C GLU A 356 -20.71 4.97 -3.02
N LYS A 357 -21.15 5.12 -1.77
CA LYS A 357 -20.96 6.35 -1.01
C LYS A 357 -19.53 6.45 -0.50
N MET A 358 -19.01 7.68 -0.43
CA MET A 358 -17.78 7.98 0.33
C MET A 358 -17.88 7.41 1.76
N SER A 359 -16.76 6.86 2.23
CA SER A 359 -16.60 6.32 3.59
C SER A 359 -17.06 7.30 4.67
N ASP A 360 -17.91 6.82 5.58
CA ASP A 360 -18.41 7.64 6.70
C ASP A 360 -17.29 8.01 7.69
N LYS A 361 -16.21 7.22 7.77
CA LYS A 361 -15.02 7.57 8.56
C LYS A 361 -14.32 8.82 8.00
N ILE A 362 -14.19 8.92 6.67
CA ILE A 362 -13.61 10.10 6.02
C ILE A 362 -14.45 11.35 6.32
N LYS A 363 -15.79 11.24 6.21
CA LYS A 363 -16.69 12.35 6.60
C LYS A 363 -16.56 12.72 8.07
N GLN A 364 -16.38 11.73 8.95
CA GLN A 364 -16.16 11.96 10.37
C GLN A 364 -14.83 12.69 10.63
N PHE A 365 -13.75 12.32 9.95
CA PHE A 365 -12.47 13.03 10.06
C PHE A 365 -12.58 14.48 9.62
N ILE A 366 -13.23 14.73 8.47
CA ILE A 366 -13.49 16.10 7.99
C ILE A 366 -14.29 16.87 9.04
N LYS A 367 -15.37 16.29 9.59
CA LYS A 367 -16.20 16.93 10.61
C LYS A 367 -15.42 17.24 11.90
N THR A 368 -14.65 16.29 12.41
CA THR A 368 -13.83 16.48 13.62
C THR A 368 -12.78 17.57 13.39
N ALA A 369 -12.11 17.55 12.24
CA ALA A 369 -11.13 18.57 11.89
C ALA A 369 -11.77 19.97 11.76
N SER A 370 -12.96 20.09 11.16
CA SER A 370 -13.71 21.36 11.12
C SER A 370 -14.09 21.88 12.52
N SER A 371 -14.36 21.00 13.49
CA SER A 371 -14.58 21.42 14.89
C SER A 371 -13.29 21.95 15.52
N ILE A 372 -12.15 21.32 15.24
CA ILE A 372 -10.83 21.78 15.72
C ILE A 372 -10.49 23.13 15.07
N GLU A 373 -10.66 23.23 13.75
CA GLU A 373 -10.46 24.45 12.98
C GLU A 373 -11.31 25.61 13.50
N SER A 374 -12.59 25.36 13.80
CA SER A 374 -13.48 26.37 14.39
C SER A 374 -12.97 26.83 15.76
N ALA A 375 -12.46 25.91 16.59
CA ALA A 375 -11.87 26.26 17.88
C ALA A 375 -10.55 27.03 17.75
N GLN A 376 -9.74 26.75 16.72
CA GLN A 376 -8.52 27.52 16.40
C GLN A 376 -8.82 28.95 15.92
N LYS A 377 -10.02 29.19 15.39
CA LYS A 377 -10.47 30.49 14.89
C LYS A 377 -11.30 31.27 15.93
N ASP A 378 -11.41 30.75 17.16
CA ASP A 378 -12.17 31.36 18.26
C ASP A 378 -11.38 32.47 18.97
N TYR A 379 -11.03 33.50 18.19
CA TYR A 379 -10.16 34.59 18.64
C TYR A 379 -10.74 35.44 19.78
N GLU A 380 -12.06 35.37 20.01
CA GLU A 380 -12.71 36.09 21.10
C GLU A 380 -12.29 35.56 22.49
N HIS A 381 -11.78 34.33 22.54
CA HIS A 381 -11.33 33.67 23.77
C HIS A 381 -9.81 33.52 23.86
N PHE A 382 -9.07 34.19 22.99
CA PHE A 382 -7.61 34.12 22.96
C PHE A 382 -6.97 34.96 24.07
N ASP A 383 -5.92 34.42 24.69
CA ASP A 383 -4.97 35.20 25.48
C ASP A 383 -3.81 35.74 24.63
N ILE A 384 -2.93 36.55 25.24
CA ILE A 384 -1.80 37.17 24.52
C ILE A 384 -0.86 36.11 23.90
N PRO A 385 -0.42 35.07 24.64
CA PRO A 385 0.35 33.98 24.04
C PRO A 385 -0.31 33.33 22.83
N GLU A 386 -1.63 33.09 22.87
CA GLU A 386 -2.38 32.51 21.75
C GLU A 386 -2.40 33.42 20.52
N PHE A 387 -2.58 34.73 20.71
CA PHE A 387 -2.47 35.71 19.63
C PHE A 387 -1.07 35.72 19.00
N LYS A 388 -0.01 35.77 19.81
CA LYS A 388 1.38 35.76 19.34
C LYS A 388 1.70 34.49 18.56
N ASN A 389 1.28 33.34 19.08
CA ASN A 389 1.48 32.06 18.41
C ASN A 389 0.79 32.04 17.04
N ARG A 390 -0.45 32.56 16.96
CA ARG A 390 -1.20 32.62 15.71
C ARG A 390 -0.57 33.55 14.67
N LEU A 391 -0.12 34.73 15.10
CA LEU A 391 0.62 35.66 14.25
C LEU A 391 1.90 35.01 13.71
N ASN A 392 2.64 34.31 14.57
CA ASN A 392 3.84 33.59 14.18
C ASN A 392 3.54 32.45 13.18
N THR A 393 2.40 31.75 13.30
CA THR A 393 1.97 30.76 12.29
C THR A 393 1.77 31.43 10.92
N PHE A 394 1.14 32.60 10.85
CA PHE A 394 0.92 33.30 9.59
C PHE A 394 2.21 33.91 9.02
N ALA A 395 3.07 34.46 9.87
CA ALA A 395 4.37 35.00 9.47
C ALA A 395 5.25 33.94 8.78
N ASN A 396 5.14 32.69 9.21
CA ASN A 396 5.90 31.57 8.67
C ASN A 396 5.16 30.79 7.55
N SER A 397 4.04 31.32 7.06
CA SER A 397 3.26 30.72 5.97
C SER A 397 3.44 31.49 4.66
N GLU A 398 2.83 31.02 3.55
CA GLU A 398 2.85 31.74 2.26
C GLU A 398 2.39 33.20 2.36
N LEU A 399 1.52 33.52 3.31
CA LEU A 399 1.06 34.89 3.60
C LEU A 399 2.20 35.81 4.07
N GLY A 400 3.15 35.27 4.82
CA GLY A 400 4.31 36.00 5.32
C GLY A 400 5.36 36.30 4.25
N ASN A 401 5.28 35.71 3.06
CA ASN A 401 6.15 36.06 1.94
C ASN A 401 5.80 37.45 1.34
N ASN A 402 4.60 37.95 1.62
CA ASN A 402 4.20 39.29 1.23
C ASN A 402 4.74 40.31 2.23
N GLU A 403 5.64 41.18 1.78
CA GLU A 403 6.31 42.16 2.65
C GLU A 403 5.32 43.08 3.38
N TYR A 404 4.23 43.47 2.73
CA TYR A 404 3.22 44.34 3.33
C TYR A 404 2.42 43.63 4.42
N ILE A 405 2.04 42.37 4.21
CA ILE A 405 1.34 41.57 5.21
C ILE A 405 2.27 41.22 6.38
N LEU A 406 3.51 40.80 6.09
CA LEU A 406 4.52 40.49 7.11
C LEU A 406 4.77 41.68 8.04
N LYS A 407 4.89 42.88 7.46
CA LYS A 407 5.08 44.12 8.20
C LYS A 407 3.95 44.38 9.21
N ASN A 408 2.70 44.17 8.80
CA ASN A 408 1.54 44.31 9.69
C ASN A 408 1.49 43.21 10.76
N ILE A 409 1.90 41.97 10.43
CA ILE A 409 2.01 40.89 11.43
C ILE A 409 3.02 41.26 12.53
N ILE A 410 4.19 41.79 12.16
CA ILE A 410 5.21 42.26 13.11
C ILE A 410 4.64 43.38 13.98
N ASP A 411 3.99 44.37 13.36
CA ASP A 411 3.42 45.51 14.10
C ASP A 411 2.40 45.08 15.16
N PHE A 412 1.57 44.06 14.86
CA PHE A 412 0.65 43.47 15.83
C PHE A 412 1.31 42.60 16.90
N ASP A 413 2.41 41.90 16.60
CA ASP A 413 3.14 41.10 17.60
C ASP A 413 3.79 41.99 18.68
N ASP A 414 4.21 43.20 18.30
CA ASP A 414 4.89 44.16 19.17
C ASP A 414 3.95 45.20 19.84
N CYS A 415 2.63 45.03 19.70
CA CYS A 415 1.66 45.92 20.31
C CYS A 415 1.45 45.68 21.81
N ASN A 416 0.78 46.62 22.49
CA ASN A 416 0.43 46.51 23.91
C ASN A 416 -0.79 45.62 24.19
N PHE A 417 -1.43 45.06 23.15
CA PHE A 417 -2.65 44.23 23.25
C PHE A 417 -3.77 44.91 24.05
N THR A 418 -3.98 46.21 23.85
CA THR A 418 -5.13 46.92 24.42
C THR A 418 -6.45 46.34 23.86
N PRO A 419 -7.62 46.61 24.48
CA PRO A 419 -8.90 46.13 23.95
C PRO A 419 -9.16 46.55 22.50
N GLU A 420 -8.72 47.75 22.09
CA GLU A 420 -8.83 48.24 20.71
C GLU A 420 -7.85 47.51 19.78
N ASP A 421 -6.58 47.33 20.21
CA ASP A 421 -5.60 46.54 19.45
C ASP A 421 -6.10 45.12 19.21
N LYS A 422 -6.67 44.47 20.24
CA LYS A 422 -7.25 43.13 20.13
C LYS A 422 -8.40 43.09 19.13
N LYS A 423 -9.29 44.09 19.14
CA LYS A 423 -10.41 44.16 18.20
C LYS A 423 -9.93 44.27 16.75
N SER A 424 -8.91 45.09 16.50
CA SER A 424 -8.30 45.23 15.17
C SER A 424 -7.54 43.98 14.76
N LEU A 425 -6.78 43.38 15.68
CA LEU A 425 -6.06 42.12 15.48
C LEU A 425 -7.00 40.97 15.14
N ILE A 426 -8.12 40.81 15.84
CA ILE A 426 -9.12 39.76 15.56
C ILE A 426 -9.66 39.89 14.14
N LYS A 427 -9.97 41.10 13.67
CA LYS A 427 -10.41 41.31 12.29
C LYS A 427 -9.31 40.98 11.28
N PHE A 428 -8.08 41.38 11.55
CA PHE A 428 -6.93 41.07 10.70
C PHE A 428 -6.69 39.55 10.60
N LEU A 429 -6.69 38.84 11.74
CA LEU A 429 -6.54 37.38 11.79
C LEU A 429 -7.66 36.64 11.04
N ARG A 430 -8.92 37.12 11.13
CA ARG A 430 -10.03 36.57 10.33
C ARG A 430 -9.81 36.76 8.83
N SER A 431 -9.32 37.93 8.41
CA SER A 431 -9.02 38.18 6.99
C SER A 431 -7.84 37.35 6.49
N LEU A 432 -6.81 37.12 7.32
CA LEU A 432 -5.72 36.18 7.04
C LEU A 432 -6.24 34.74 6.87
N ASP A 433 -7.16 34.30 7.72
CA ASP A 433 -7.81 33.00 7.58
C ASP A 433 -8.65 32.88 6.31
N ASP A 434 -9.35 33.93 5.89
CA ASP A 434 -10.14 33.90 4.65
C ASP A 434 -9.24 33.72 3.42
N VAL A 435 -8.03 34.27 3.43
CA VAL A 435 -7.03 33.98 2.38
C VAL A 435 -6.51 32.55 2.49
N LYS A 436 -6.16 32.08 3.69
CA LYS A 436 -5.72 30.68 3.92
C LYS A 436 -6.77 29.67 3.45
N ASP A 437 -8.05 29.94 3.73
CA ASP A 437 -9.20 29.13 3.35
C ASP A 437 -9.50 29.21 1.84
N GLY A 438 -8.92 30.18 1.12
CA GLY A 438 -9.15 30.40 -0.32
C GLY A 438 -10.46 31.12 -0.65
N LYS A 439 -11.08 31.78 0.33
CA LYS A 439 -12.26 32.64 0.12
C LYS A 439 -11.89 33.98 -0.49
N LYS A 440 -10.63 34.39 -0.32
CA LYS A 440 -10.08 35.69 -0.72
C LYS A 440 -8.66 35.52 -1.24
N ASP A 441 -8.21 36.39 -2.15
CA ASP A 441 -6.83 36.43 -2.60
C ASP A 441 -5.96 37.39 -1.77
N ILE A 442 -4.64 37.27 -1.92
CA ILE A 442 -3.67 38.12 -1.19
C ILE A 442 -3.83 39.59 -1.59
N LYS A 443 -4.17 39.89 -2.86
CA LYS A 443 -4.32 41.26 -3.35
C LYS A 443 -5.50 41.98 -2.69
N ALA A 444 -6.64 41.29 -2.54
CA ALA A 444 -7.77 41.86 -1.84
C ALA A 444 -7.48 42.00 -0.34
N LEU A 445 -6.67 41.12 0.26
CA LEU A 445 -6.19 41.30 1.64
C LEU A 445 -5.33 42.56 1.76
N GLU A 446 -4.36 42.74 0.87
CA GLU A 446 -3.56 43.97 0.86
C GLU A 446 -4.41 45.22 0.73
N HIS A 447 -5.39 45.23 -0.19
CA HIS A 447 -6.30 46.35 -0.35
C HIS A 447 -7.09 46.61 0.93
N GLU A 448 -7.64 45.55 1.55
CA GLU A 448 -8.38 45.67 2.81
C GLU A 448 -7.49 46.19 3.95
N VAL A 449 -6.24 45.76 4.06
CA VAL A 449 -5.29 46.25 5.06
C VAL A 449 -4.86 47.71 4.79
N LYS A 450 -4.91 48.17 3.53
CA LYS A 450 -4.64 49.56 3.15
C LYS A 450 -5.83 50.48 3.39
N THR A 451 -7.06 49.99 3.20
CA THR A 451 -8.29 50.80 3.29
C THR A 451 -9.00 50.69 4.63
N ASN A 452 -8.85 49.57 5.33
CA ASN A 452 -9.36 49.38 6.69
C ASN A 452 -8.18 49.59 7.65
N GLU A 453 -8.43 50.24 8.79
CA GLU A 453 -7.43 50.47 9.85
C GLU A 453 -7.04 49.18 10.59
N PHE A 454 -6.48 48.19 9.88
CA PHE A 454 -5.81 47.04 10.49
C PHE A 454 -4.43 47.44 11.00
N THR A 455 -4.40 48.44 11.88
CA THR A 455 -3.19 48.96 12.50
C THR A 455 -3.33 48.95 14.02
N PRO A 456 -2.35 48.44 14.76
CA PRO A 456 -2.33 48.55 16.21
C PRO A 456 -2.29 50.04 16.62
N HIS A 457 -3.15 50.42 17.56
CA HIS A 457 -3.30 51.78 18.09
C HIS A 457 -2.28 52.05 19.21
N GLY A 458 -1.91 51.03 19.98
CA GLY A 458 -0.91 51.10 21.04
C GLY A 458 0.36 50.33 20.71
N THR A 459 1.21 50.84 19.81
CA THR A 459 2.52 50.25 19.53
C THR A 459 3.60 50.76 20.47
N LYS A 460 4.42 49.86 21.02
CA LYS A 460 5.81 50.26 21.32
C LYS A 460 6.47 50.52 19.97
N LYS A 461 6.87 51.77 19.70
CA LYS A 461 7.66 52.05 18.50
C LYS A 461 8.99 51.31 18.63
N LEU A 462 9.10 50.13 18.03
CA LEU A 462 10.39 49.50 17.77
C LEU A 462 11.24 50.47 16.96
N ASN A 463 12.53 50.55 17.27
CA ASN A 463 13.44 51.32 16.43
C ASN A 463 13.63 50.60 15.07
N GLU A 464 14.00 51.34 14.03
CA GLU A 464 14.11 50.82 12.66
C GLU A 464 15.10 49.65 12.55
N LEU A 465 16.13 49.63 13.41
CA LEU A 465 17.15 48.59 13.48
C LEU A 465 16.61 47.28 14.09
N GLU A 466 15.82 47.36 15.17
CA GLU A 466 15.12 46.22 15.78
C GLU A 466 14.09 45.61 14.83
N ARG A 467 13.38 46.46 14.09
CA ARG A 467 12.42 46.00 13.06
C ARG A 467 13.14 45.25 11.94
N GLN A 468 14.24 45.79 11.43
CA GLN A 468 15.07 45.12 10.41
C GLN A 468 15.64 43.79 10.91
N GLN A 469 16.06 43.73 12.18
CA GLN A 469 16.54 42.48 12.79
C GLN A 469 15.44 41.43 12.92
N ASN A 470 14.23 41.82 13.34
CA ASN A 470 13.08 40.92 13.44
C ASN A 470 12.65 40.42 12.06
N GLU A 471 12.62 41.30 11.06
CA GLU A 471 12.33 40.94 9.67
C GLU A 471 13.37 39.95 9.11
N GLN A 472 14.66 40.17 9.35
CA GLN A 472 15.72 39.24 8.94
C GLN A 472 15.60 37.87 9.63
N LYS A 473 15.30 37.84 10.93
CA LYS A 473 15.06 36.57 11.66
C LYS A 473 13.87 35.80 11.08
N LEU A 474 12.78 36.50 10.76
CA LEU A 474 11.60 35.90 10.13
C LEU A 474 11.91 35.39 8.72
N LYS A 475 12.62 36.16 7.89
CA LYS A 475 13.06 35.72 6.55
C LYS A 475 13.95 34.46 6.61
N GLN A 476 14.85 34.36 7.59
CA GLN A 476 15.65 33.15 7.81
C GLN A 476 14.79 31.96 8.29
N ALA A 477 13.81 32.19 9.17
CA ALA A 477 12.87 31.17 9.62
C ALA A 477 11.99 30.66 8.47
N GLN A 478 11.45 31.56 7.64
CA GLN A 478 10.68 31.23 6.43
C GLN A 478 11.50 30.37 5.47
N LYS A 479 12.76 30.72 5.22
CA LYS A 479 13.66 29.93 4.36
C LYS A 479 13.83 28.50 4.89
N ARG A 480 14.13 28.35 6.19
CA ARG A 480 14.27 27.03 6.83
C ARG A 480 12.98 26.22 6.77
N ILE A 481 11.83 26.85 6.97
CA ILE A 481 10.51 26.19 6.90
C ILE A 481 10.20 25.76 5.47
N SER A 482 10.53 26.58 4.46
CA SER A 482 10.39 26.22 3.05
C SER A 482 11.23 24.99 2.71
N GLU A 483 12.52 25.01 3.05
CA GLU A 483 13.43 23.87 2.82
C GLU A 483 12.91 22.61 3.51
N GLN A 484 12.44 22.74 4.75
CA GLN A 484 11.86 21.62 5.50
C GLN A 484 10.59 21.08 4.84
N ASN A 485 9.70 21.96 4.36
CA ASN A 485 8.47 21.56 3.69
C ASN A 485 8.75 20.89 2.35
N ASP A 486 9.77 21.33 1.60
CA ASP A 486 10.19 20.67 0.36
C ASP A 486 10.64 19.24 0.59
N ILE A 487 11.45 19.02 1.63
CA ILE A 487 11.90 17.67 2.04
C ILE A 487 10.70 16.81 2.45
N LYS A 488 9.81 17.34 3.31
CA LYS A 488 8.60 16.63 3.75
C LYS A 488 7.69 16.27 2.58
N ASN A 489 7.46 17.19 1.65
CA ASN A 489 6.65 16.97 0.46
C ASN A 489 7.25 15.91 -0.46
N ASN A 490 8.57 15.91 -0.65
CA ASN A 490 9.26 14.89 -1.43
C ASN A 490 9.17 13.51 -0.77
N PHE A 491 9.30 13.46 0.55
CA PHE A 491 9.09 12.24 1.32
C PHE A 491 7.66 11.73 1.19
N ASP A 492 6.65 12.57 1.41
CA ASP A 492 5.24 12.17 1.34
C ASP A 492 4.84 11.71 -0.07
N ARG A 493 5.43 12.29 -1.13
CA ARG A 493 5.30 11.79 -2.51
C ARG A 493 5.88 10.38 -2.66
N ALA A 494 7.07 10.12 -2.14
CA ALA A 494 7.68 8.79 -2.18
C ALA A 494 6.85 7.75 -1.40
N ILE A 495 6.30 8.13 -0.24
CA ILE A 495 5.37 7.28 0.51
C ILE A 495 4.10 6.97 -0.29
N ASN A 496 3.54 7.95 -1.02
CA ASN A 496 2.37 7.72 -1.86
C ASN A 496 2.67 6.75 -3.02
N LEU A 497 3.89 6.75 -3.58
CA LEU A 497 4.31 5.75 -4.57
C LEU A 497 4.25 4.33 -3.99
N LEU A 498 4.62 4.15 -2.71
CA LEU A 498 4.49 2.86 -2.05
C LEU A 498 3.02 2.43 -1.92
N TYR A 499 2.13 3.34 -1.49
CA TYR A 499 0.69 3.05 -1.42
C TYR A 499 0.08 2.73 -2.80
N MET A 500 0.51 3.41 -3.86
CA MET A 500 0.06 3.11 -5.24
C MET A 500 0.45 1.71 -5.71
N ASN A 501 1.52 1.14 -5.17
CA ASN A 501 2.02 -0.19 -5.52
C ASN A 501 1.65 -1.26 -4.47
N ASN A 502 0.61 -1.02 -3.66
CA ASN A 502 0.14 -1.92 -2.59
C ASN A 502 1.18 -2.23 -1.49
N LEU A 503 2.22 -1.40 -1.34
CA LEU A 503 3.29 -1.56 -0.34
C LEU A 503 2.96 -0.87 0.99
N THR A 504 1.75 -1.08 1.52
CA THR A 504 1.23 -0.38 2.70
C THR A 504 2.08 -0.59 3.96
N ASP A 505 2.58 -1.80 4.21
CA ASP A 505 3.43 -2.10 5.36
C ASP A 505 4.79 -1.37 5.31
N ILE A 506 5.34 -1.25 4.10
CA ILE A 506 6.60 -0.55 3.85
C ILE A 506 6.40 0.95 4.01
N ALA A 507 5.33 1.49 3.44
CA ALA A 507 4.95 2.88 3.60
C ALA A 507 4.81 3.27 5.08
N ASN A 508 4.19 2.39 5.89
CA ASN A 508 4.05 2.60 7.33
C ASN A 508 5.39 2.48 8.08
N THR A 509 6.27 1.59 7.63
CA THR A 509 7.64 1.47 8.18
C THR A 509 8.44 2.74 7.93
N CYS A 510 8.45 3.21 6.68
CA CYS A 510 9.10 4.46 6.28
C CYS A 510 8.50 5.67 7.02
N SER A 511 7.18 5.74 7.20
CA SER A 511 6.48 6.87 7.82
C SER A 511 6.97 7.26 9.22
N LYS A 512 7.64 6.36 9.94
CA LYS A 512 8.28 6.66 11.25
C LYS A 512 9.45 7.63 11.12
N TYR A 513 10.06 7.68 9.94
CA TYR A 513 11.23 8.50 9.60
C TYR A 513 10.84 9.76 8.83
N ARG A 514 9.56 10.14 8.81
CA ARG A 514 9.13 11.43 8.24
C ARG A 514 9.87 12.56 8.98
N PRO A 515 10.63 13.42 8.29
CA PRO A 515 11.44 14.44 8.96
C PRO A 515 10.60 15.42 9.81
N THR A 516 11.01 15.59 11.07
CA THR A 516 10.42 16.56 12.02
C THR A 516 11.17 17.89 12.05
N SER A 517 12.42 17.91 11.58
CA SER A 517 13.35 19.05 11.54
C SER A 517 14.27 18.92 10.31
N LEU A 518 15.11 19.92 10.06
CA LEU A 518 16.15 19.82 9.01
C LEU A 518 17.31 18.93 9.47
N GLU A 519 17.62 18.94 10.77
CA GLU A 519 18.69 18.13 11.36
C GLU A 519 18.39 16.61 11.25
N ASP A 520 17.11 16.25 11.29
CA ASP A 520 16.62 14.87 11.21
C ASP A 520 16.28 14.42 9.77
N SER A 521 16.63 15.19 8.74
CA SER A 521 16.18 14.92 7.35
C SER A 521 16.86 13.73 6.69
N HIS A 522 18.08 13.38 7.11
CA HIS A 522 18.96 12.37 6.51
C HIS A 522 18.25 11.05 6.17
N ASN A 523 17.46 10.53 7.11
CA ASN A 523 16.74 9.28 6.94
C ASN A 523 15.59 9.39 5.93
N GLY A 524 14.83 10.49 5.97
CA GLY A 524 13.75 10.76 5.03
C GLY A 524 14.26 10.96 3.61
N GLU A 525 15.38 11.67 3.45
CA GLU A 525 16.04 11.89 2.17
C GLU A 525 16.58 10.58 1.58
N PHE A 526 17.25 9.76 2.40
CA PHE A 526 17.72 8.44 1.97
C PHE A 526 16.57 7.55 1.48
N LEU A 527 15.48 7.45 2.24
CA LEU A 527 14.32 6.65 1.86
C LEU A 527 13.68 7.17 0.57
N THR A 528 13.56 8.50 0.44
CA THR A 528 13.03 9.14 -0.78
C THR A 528 13.89 8.77 -2.00
N LYS A 529 15.21 8.85 -1.86
CA LYS A 529 16.16 8.47 -2.91
C LYS A 529 16.03 6.99 -3.27
N LEU A 530 16.06 6.10 -2.27
CA LEU A 530 15.96 4.65 -2.46
C LEU A 530 14.66 4.25 -3.19
N ILE A 531 13.52 4.83 -2.80
CA ILE A 531 12.23 4.57 -3.46
C ILE A 531 12.25 4.99 -4.92
N ASN A 532 12.78 6.18 -5.22
CA ASN A 532 12.84 6.70 -6.58
C ASN A 532 13.83 5.94 -7.48
N GLU A 533 14.95 5.47 -6.94
CA GLU A 533 15.96 4.70 -7.68
C GLU A 533 15.47 3.30 -8.08
N ASN A 534 14.46 2.76 -7.38
CA ASN A 534 13.86 1.45 -7.70
C ASN A 534 12.71 1.53 -8.72
N ILE A 535 12.49 2.70 -9.34
CA ILE A 535 11.56 2.86 -10.45
C ILE A 535 12.27 2.49 -11.74
N ASN A 536 11.73 1.49 -12.46
CA ASN A 536 12.26 1.10 -13.75
C ASN A 536 12.15 2.28 -14.74
N PRO A 537 13.26 2.75 -15.35
CA PRO A 537 13.23 3.92 -16.22
C PRO A 537 12.42 3.72 -17.51
N LYS A 538 12.25 2.46 -17.97
CA LYS A 538 11.51 2.13 -19.20
C LYS A 538 10.02 1.91 -18.92
N THR A 539 9.69 1.13 -17.89
CA THR A 539 8.29 0.75 -17.60
C THR A 539 7.62 1.70 -16.61
N LYS A 540 8.39 2.55 -15.92
CA LYS A 540 7.95 3.38 -14.78
C LYS A 540 7.30 2.58 -13.65
N GLN A 541 7.49 1.26 -13.63
CA GLN A 541 7.00 0.37 -12.57
C GLN A 541 8.05 0.23 -11.48
N LEU A 542 7.59 0.09 -10.24
CA LEU A 542 8.43 -0.08 -9.07
C LEU A 542 8.88 -1.54 -8.96
N ASN A 543 10.17 -1.80 -8.73
CA ASN A 543 10.63 -3.13 -8.34
C ASN A 543 10.28 -3.39 -6.87
N THR A 544 9.08 -3.91 -6.63
CA THR A 544 8.50 -4.05 -5.28
C THR A 544 9.31 -4.98 -4.39
N GLU A 545 9.71 -6.16 -4.87
CA GLU A 545 10.46 -7.16 -4.07
C GLU A 545 11.83 -6.63 -3.61
N GLN A 546 12.58 -6.03 -4.53
CA GLN A 546 13.90 -5.48 -4.22
C GLN A 546 13.81 -4.28 -3.27
N LEU A 547 12.89 -3.35 -3.55
CA LEU A 547 12.69 -2.17 -2.70
C LEU A 547 12.25 -2.54 -1.29
N GLU A 548 11.32 -3.49 -1.18
CA GLU A 548 10.88 -4.04 0.09
C GLU A 548 12.07 -4.53 0.91
N LYS A 549 12.95 -5.32 0.31
CA LYS A 549 14.12 -5.91 0.96
C LYS A 549 15.12 -4.86 1.43
N HIS A 550 15.45 -3.89 0.58
CA HIS A 550 16.38 -2.81 0.95
C HIS A 550 15.86 -1.94 2.10
N ILE A 551 14.57 -1.55 2.06
CA ILE A 551 13.96 -0.81 3.17
C ILE A 551 13.94 -1.66 4.46
N SER A 552 13.73 -2.98 4.34
CA SER A 552 13.79 -3.97 5.42
C SER A 552 15.13 -3.94 6.16
N ARG A 553 16.20 -4.07 5.36
CA ARG A 553 17.58 -4.12 5.83
C ARG A 553 17.96 -2.80 6.48
N TRP A 554 17.64 -1.69 5.81
CA TRP A 554 17.90 -0.35 6.33
C TRP A 554 17.15 -0.04 7.64
N ASP A 555 15.85 -0.36 7.73
CA ASP A 555 15.06 -0.17 8.96
C ASP A 555 15.62 -1.01 10.11
N THR A 556 16.04 -2.25 9.82
CA THR A 556 16.70 -3.11 10.80
C THR A 556 18.01 -2.51 11.29
N PHE A 557 18.87 -2.02 10.40
CA PHE A 557 20.11 -1.36 10.80
C PHE A 557 19.85 -0.14 11.70
N ASN A 558 18.88 0.70 11.35
CA ASN A 558 18.52 1.87 12.15
C ASN A 558 17.94 1.50 13.51
N TYR A 559 17.11 0.46 13.58
CA TYR A 559 16.59 -0.07 14.84
C TYR A 559 17.73 -0.48 15.78
N TYR A 560 18.73 -1.22 15.30
CA TYR A 560 19.89 -1.62 16.11
C TYR A 560 20.77 -0.41 16.47
N SER A 561 20.96 0.52 15.53
CA SER A 561 21.76 1.74 15.72
C SER A 561 21.15 2.72 16.72
N GLN A 562 19.83 2.70 16.93
CA GLN A 562 19.16 3.50 17.95
C GLN A 562 19.17 2.83 19.32
N ASN A 563 19.25 1.49 19.38
CA ASN A 563 19.25 0.70 20.62
C ASN A 563 20.64 0.11 20.93
N LYS A 564 21.70 0.91 20.74
CA LYS A 564 23.11 0.43 20.76
C LYS A 564 23.50 -0.33 22.03
N ASN A 565 22.98 0.07 23.20
CA ASN A 565 23.36 -0.52 24.49
C ASN A 565 22.91 -1.98 24.64
N GLN A 566 21.88 -2.41 23.92
CA GLN A 566 21.28 -3.75 24.07
C GLN A 566 21.81 -4.75 23.02
N ASN A 567 22.30 -4.26 21.88
CA ASN A 567 22.69 -5.08 20.73
C ASN A 567 24.11 -4.80 20.22
N GLN A 568 24.97 -4.24 21.07
CA GLN A 568 26.29 -3.72 20.68
C GLN A 568 27.17 -4.77 20.00
N GLU A 569 27.17 -6.01 20.50
CA GLU A 569 28.01 -7.08 19.97
C GLU A 569 27.61 -7.44 18.53
N VAL A 570 26.34 -7.74 18.30
CA VAL A 570 25.82 -8.12 16.97
C VAL A 570 25.91 -6.95 15.99
N LEU A 571 25.63 -5.72 16.44
CA LEU A 571 25.79 -4.50 15.65
C LEU A 571 27.26 -4.27 15.25
N SER A 572 28.21 -4.48 16.16
CA SER A 572 29.64 -4.33 15.84
C SER A 572 30.13 -5.35 14.81
N LYS A 573 29.63 -6.60 14.89
CA LYS A 573 29.91 -7.64 13.89
C LYS A 573 29.31 -7.29 12.53
N ALA A 574 28.08 -6.78 12.50
CA ALA A 574 27.42 -6.34 11.28
C ALA A 574 28.15 -5.17 10.61
N ILE A 575 28.56 -4.16 11.39
CA ILE A 575 29.35 -3.02 10.88
C ILE A 575 30.68 -3.51 10.30
N LYS A 576 31.39 -4.38 11.03
CA LYS A 576 32.66 -4.94 10.56
C LYS A 576 32.50 -5.76 9.27
N PHE A 577 31.42 -6.53 9.15
CA PHE A 577 31.09 -7.28 7.94
C PHE A 577 30.79 -6.37 6.74
N ALA A 578 30.17 -5.23 7.00
CA ALA A 578 29.72 -4.29 5.98
C ALA A 578 30.69 -3.13 5.70
N THR A 579 31.88 -3.13 6.32
CA THR A 579 32.88 -2.08 6.10
C THR A 579 33.60 -2.33 4.77
N ASN A 580 33.51 -1.35 3.86
CA ASN A 580 34.19 -1.37 2.56
C ASN A 580 35.69 -1.03 2.72
N HIS A 581 36.45 -1.20 1.63
CA HIS A 581 37.90 -0.90 1.62
C HIS A 581 38.25 0.56 1.93
N ASP A 582 37.32 1.49 1.71
CA ASP A 582 37.43 2.92 2.00
C ASP A 582 36.96 3.27 3.42
N PHE A 583 36.70 2.28 4.27
CA PHE A 583 36.11 2.40 5.62
C PHE A 583 34.68 2.95 5.66
N SER A 584 34.00 3.11 4.52
CA SER A 584 32.56 3.38 4.49
C SER A 584 31.76 2.15 4.93
N ILE A 585 30.60 2.37 5.56
CA ILE A 585 29.71 1.29 6.00
C ILE A 585 28.58 1.14 4.97
N ASP A 586 28.46 -0.05 4.40
CA ASP A 586 27.32 -0.43 3.57
C ASP A 586 26.12 -0.78 4.46
N ILE A 587 25.19 0.17 4.61
CA ILE A 587 24.02 0.00 5.48
C ILE A 587 23.15 -1.18 5.06
N ASP A 588 23.05 -1.47 3.76
CA ASP A 588 22.24 -2.60 3.28
C ASP A 588 22.85 -3.93 3.70
N LYS A 589 24.17 -4.10 3.51
CA LYS A 589 24.90 -5.30 3.98
C LYS A 589 24.88 -5.44 5.50
N ALA A 590 24.98 -4.34 6.24
CA ALA A 590 24.90 -4.37 7.70
C ALA A 590 23.50 -4.80 8.15
N GLY A 591 22.46 -4.22 7.54
CA GLY A 591 21.06 -4.58 7.77
C GLY A 591 20.77 -6.06 7.45
N GLN A 592 21.29 -6.55 6.32
CA GLN A 592 21.22 -7.94 5.93
C GLN A 592 21.82 -8.88 6.98
N TYR A 593 23.03 -8.57 7.48
CA TYR A 593 23.66 -9.35 8.54
C TYR A 593 22.78 -9.43 9.79
N LEU A 594 22.21 -8.30 10.20
CA LEU A 594 21.34 -8.21 11.38
C LEU A 594 20.05 -9.01 11.22
N MET A 595 19.41 -8.96 10.05
CA MET A 595 18.22 -9.78 9.77
C MET A 595 18.54 -11.28 9.81
N ASN A 596 19.65 -11.69 9.20
CA ASN A 596 20.10 -13.08 9.25
C ASN A 596 20.48 -13.51 10.67
N ALA A 597 21.04 -12.62 11.49
CA ALA A 597 21.28 -12.88 12.90
C ALA A 597 20.00 -13.19 13.68
N GLU A 598 18.91 -12.49 13.38
CA GLU A 598 17.60 -12.76 13.99
C GLU A 598 17.00 -14.08 13.52
N ILE A 599 17.11 -14.40 12.23
CA ILE A 599 16.66 -15.69 11.67
C ILE A 599 17.39 -16.86 12.35
N VAL A 600 18.71 -16.76 12.51
CA VAL A 600 19.54 -17.76 13.18
C VAL A 600 19.25 -17.83 14.68
N LYS A 601 19.00 -16.68 15.32
CA LYS A 601 18.63 -16.62 16.74
C LYS A 601 17.32 -17.37 17.01
N LEU A 602 16.35 -17.24 16.11
CA LEU A 602 15.00 -17.80 16.20
C LEU A 602 14.87 -19.21 15.61
N TYR A 603 15.96 -19.89 15.26
CA TYR A 603 15.91 -21.27 14.78
C TYR A 603 15.66 -22.22 15.97
N PRO A 604 14.74 -23.22 15.86
CA PRO A 604 14.11 -23.73 14.63
C PRO A 604 12.79 -23.07 14.21
N GLU A 605 12.20 -22.19 15.02
CA GLU A 605 10.92 -21.52 14.73
C GLU A 605 10.97 -20.70 13.43
N SER A 606 12.15 -20.22 13.04
CA SER A 606 12.38 -19.50 11.79
C SER A 606 12.14 -20.31 10.52
N LYS A 607 12.09 -21.64 10.59
CA LYS A 607 11.74 -22.51 9.44
C LYS A 607 10.35 -22.23 8.89
N ASP A 608 9.40 -21.87 9.75
CA ASP A 608 7.99 -21.73 9.36
C ASP A 608 7.73 -20.45 8.54
N PHE A 609 8.67 -19.51 8.54
CA PHE A 609 8.51 -18.23 7.87
C PHE A 609 9.65 -17.82 6.94
N TYR A 610 10.83 -18.44 7.02
CA TYR A 610 11.91 -18.14 6.09
C TYR A 610 11.64 -18.74 4.70
N LYS A 611 11.79 -17.92 3.63
CA LYS A 611 11.47 -18.28 2.23
C LYS A 611 12.12 -19.59 1.77
N ASN A 612 13.36 -19.84 2.21
CA ASN A 612 14.14 -21.02 1.82
C ASN A 612 14.45 -21.91 3.03
N SER A 613 13.41 -22.46 3.66
CA SER A 613 13.49 -23.25 4.90
C SER A 613 14.43 -24.47 4.79
N GLU A 614 14.56 -25.06 3.61
CA GLU A 614 15.51 -26.15 3.34
C GLU A 614 16.96 -25.67 3.39
N ILE A 615 17.27 -24.53 2.77
CA ILE A 615 18.62 -23.95 2.80
C ILE A 615 18.98 -23.51 4.22
N LEU A 616 18.04 -22.90 4.95
CA LEU A 616 18.23 -22.56 6.36
C LEU A 616 18.53 -23.81 7.20
N SER A 617 17.76 -24.89 7.03
CA SER A 617 18.01 -26.15 7.74
C SER A 617 19.39 -26.71 7.40
N LYS A 618 19.76 -26.76 6.11
CA LYS A 618 21.08 -27.23 5.65
C LYS A 618 22.25 -26.44 6.23
N ILE A 619 22.10 -25.12 6.35
CA ILE A 619 23.11 -24.26 6.97
C ILE A 619 23.19 -24.59 8.47
N MET A 620 22.06 -24.52 9.17
CA MET A 620 22.02 -24.70 10.63
C MET A 620 22.49 -26.09 11.08
N ASP A 621 22.17 -27.14 10.31
CA ASP A 621 22.55 -28.52 10.62
C ASP A 621 24.05 -28.79 10.40
N LYS A 622 24.74 -27.95 9.61
CA LYS A 622 26.14 -28.14 9.22
C LYS A 622 27.12 -27.13 9.84
N THR A 623 26.63 -26.05 10.43
CA THR A 623 27.45 -25.03 11.09
C THR A 623 27.64 -25.31 12.57
N ASN A 624 28.82 -24.99 13.10
CA ASN A 624 29.13 -25.18 14.52
C ASN A 624 28.83 -23.94 15.38
N SER A 625 28.61 -22.78 14.75
CA SER A 625 28.32 -21.53 15.46
C SER A 625 27.27 -20.68 14.73
N LYS A 626 26.54 -19.87 15.50
CA LYS A 626 25.55 -18.93 14.95
C LYS A 626 26.19 -17.88 14.02
N ASP A 627 27.38 -17.40 14.35
CA ASP A 627 28.11 -16.42 13.50
C ASP A 627 28.48 -17.00 12.14
N GLU A 628 28.80 -18.30 12.07
CA GLU A 628 29.10 -18.99 10.83
C GLU A 628 27.84 -19.18 9.98
N ALA A 629 26.72 -19.56 10.61
CA ALA A 629 25.42 -19.65 9.95
C ALA A 629 24.98 -18.33 9.33
N ILE A 630 25.18 -17.20 10.04
CA ILE A 630 24.85 -15.86 9.53
C ILE A 630 25.65 -15.56 8.26
N LYS A 631 26.95 -15.90 8.21
CA LYS A 631 27.79 -15.66 7.03
C LYS A 631 27.32 -16.45 5.81
N TYR A 632 26.97 -17.73 5.98
CA TYR A 632 26.45 -18.53 4.87
C TYR A 632 25.08 -18.06 4.40
N LEU A 633 24.20 -17.59 5.30
CA LEU A 633 22.93 -16.97 4.91
C LEU A 633 23.15 -15.66 4.14
N CYS A 634 24.05 -14.79 4.60
CA CYS A 634 24.40 -13.56 3.87
C CYS A 634 24.98 -13.87 2.47
N LYS A 635 25.68 -14.99 2.33
CA LYS A 635 26.22 -15.45 1.04
C LYS A 635 25.13 -16.01 0.13
N PHE A 636 24.21 -16.81 0.67
CA PHE A 636 23.02 -17.28 -0.05
C PHE A 636 22.15 -16.12 -0.54
N ASP A 637 21.95 -15.10 0.28
CA ASP A 637 21.20 -13.91 -0.11
C ASP A 637 21.78 -13.18 -1.32
N LYS A 638 23.10 -13.29 -1.60
CA LYS A 638 23.68 -12.73 -2.84
C LYS A 638 23.08 -13.36 -4.09
N TYR A 639 22.77 -14.66 -4.02
CA TYR A 639 22.03 -15.34 -5.06
C TYR A 639 20.56 -14.92 -5.06
N ASP A 640 19.93 -14.84 -3.87
CA ASP A 640 18.52 -14.45 -3.77
C ASP A 640 18.25 -13.02 -4.28
N ASP A 641 19.24 -12.13 -4.18
CA ASP A 641 19.20 -10.74 -4.68
C ASP A 641 19.36 -10.63 -6.21
N LEU A 642 19.68 -11.72 -6.92
CA LEU A 642 19.76 -11.69 -8.38
C LEU A 642 18.37 -11.52 -9.03
N ALA A 643 18.36 -10.83 -10.17
CA ALA A 643 17.16 -10.74 -10.99
C ALA A 643 16.69 -12.15 -11.42
N PRO A 644 15.37 -12.39 -11.60
CA PRO A 644 14.86 -13.70 -11.99
C PRO A 644 15.47 -14.27 -13.27
N GLU A 645 15.89 -13.41 -14.20
CA GLU A 645 16.57 -13.82 -15.43
C GLU A 645 18.03 -14.24 -15.17
N ASP A 646 18.75 -13.53 -14.29
CA ASP A 646 20.13 -13.89 -13.92
C ASP A 646 20.17 -15.21 -13.14
N LYS A 647 19.12 -15.55 -12.38
CA LYS A 647 19.00 -16.85 -11.68
C LYS A 647 18.88 -18.04 -12.65
N LYS A 648 18.53 -17.82 -13.92
CA LYS A 648 18.44 -18.86 -14.94
C LYS A 648 19.78 -19.14 -15.63
N GLU A 649 20.84 -18.38 -15.37
CA GLU A 649 22.17 -18.56 -15.95
C GLU A 649 23.17 -19.01 -14.87
N LEU A 650 23.68 -20.24 -14.95
CA LEU A 650 24.61 -20.81 -13.97
C LEU A 650 25.89 -19.99 -13.85
N SER A 651 26.36 -19.44 -14.98
CA SER A 651 27.50 -18.53 -15.05
C SER A 651 27.35 -17.26 -14.18
N LYS A 652 26.14 -16.82 -13.84
CA LYS A 652 25.90 -15.60 -13.05
C LYS A 652 26.06 -15.78 -11.55
N PHE A 653 25.85 -16.99 -11.04
CA PHE A 653 25.78 -17.21 -9.58
C PHE A 653 26.68 -18.31 -9.04
N ALA A 654 27.14 -19.26 -9.85
CA ALA A 654 27.90 -20.39 -9.30
C ALA A 654 29.22 -19.96 -8.63
N ASP A 655 29.85 -18.87 -9.11
CA ASP A 655 31.09 -18.34 -8.52
C ASP A 655 30.86 -17.59 -7.19
N PHE A 656 29.60 -17.38 -6.78
CA PHE A 656 29.32 -16.88 -5.44
C PHE A 656 29.69 -17.90 -4.38
N PHE A 657 29.79 -19.19 -4.71
CA PHE A 657 29.98 -20.28 -3.78
C PHE A 657 31.32 -20.99 -4.02
N ASP A 658 32.09 -21.22 -2.96
CA ASP A 658 33.31 -22.01 -3.01
C ASP A 658 32.96 -23.51 -2.99
N SER A 659 33.25 -24.19 -4.10
CA SER A 659 33.07 -25.64 -4.24
C SER A 659 33.91 -26.49 -3.27
N LYS A 660 34.94 -25.91 -2.65
CA LYS A 660 35.77 -26.57 -1.62
C LYS A 660 35.12 -26.53 -0.24
N ASP A 661 34.26 -25.53 0.01
CA ASP A 661 33.53 -25.44 1.26
C ASP A 661 32.33 -26.41 1.23
N PRO A 662 32.22 -27.35 2.19
CA PRO A 662 31.19 -28.39 2.18
C PRO A 662 29.77 -27.84 2.39
N ILE A 663 29.63 -26.70 3.06
CA ILE A 663 28.35 -26.03 3.32
C ILE A 663 27.95 -25.26 2.08
N GLU A 664 28.84 -24.45 1.52
CA GLU A 664 28.56 -23.69 0.29
C GLU A 664 28.29 -24.59 -0.91
N LYS A 665 29.05 -25.68 -1.05
CA LYS A 665 28.78 -26.74 -2.03
C LYS A 665 27.37 -27.32 -1.87
N SER A 666 26.92 -27.51 -0.63
CA SER A 666 25.57 -27.99 -0.34
C SER A 666 24.49 -26.96 -0.71
N ILE A 667 24.75 -25.68 -0.49
CA ILE A 667 23.84 -24.58 -0.87
C ILE A 667 23.74 -24.51 -2.39
N LEU A 668 24.88 -24.44 -3.09
CA LEU A 668 24.93 -24.38 -4.56
C LEU A 668 24.23 -25.59 -5.19
N LYS A 669 24.45 -26.79 -4.67
CA LYS A 669 23.74 -27.99 -5.13
C LYS A 669 22.21 -27.82 -5.06
N THR A 670 21.72 -27.27 -3.94
CA THR A 670 20.28 -27.06 -3.71
C THR A 670 19.71 -26.05 -4.70
N ILE A 671 20.37 -24.91 -4.88
CA ILE A 671 20.00 -23.89 -5.87
C ILE A 671 19.92 -24.49 -7.28
N VAL A 672 20.93 -25.27 -7.65
CA VAL A 672 20.98 -25.88 -8.99
C VAL A 672 19.82 -26.86 -9.19
N GLU A 673 19.56 -27.72 -8.21
CA GLU A 673 18.50 -28.73 -8.28
C GLU A 673 17.08 -28.12 -8.28
N GLN A 674 16.86 -27.06 -7.51
CA GLN A 674 15.52 -26.48 -7.30
C GLN A 674 15.16 -25.36 -8.27
N ASP A 675 16.13 -24.52 -8.64
CA ASP A 675 15.84 -23.30 -9.39
C ASP A 675 16.36 -23.37 -10.84
N TYR A 676 17.59 -23.83 -11.02
CA TYR A 676 18.26 -23.78 -12.33
C TYR A 676 17.89 -24.94 -13.27
N LEU A 677 17.88 -26.18 -12.78
CA LEU A 677 17.54 -27.35 -13.62
C LEU A 677 16.08 -27.35 -14.10
N PRO A 678 15.07 -26.89 -13.32
CA PRO A 678 13.69 -26.85 -13.78
C PRO A 678 13.36 -25.70 -14.75
N SER A 679 14.23 -24.69 -14.86
CA SER A 679 14.01 -23.52 -15.72
C SER A 679 14.77 -23.59 -17.03
N ASP A 680 14.28 -22.91 -18.07
CA ASP A 680 15.00 -22.74 -19.33
C ASP A 680 15.99 -21.57 -19.21
N THR A 681 17.19 -21.71 -19.80
CA THR A 681 18.17 -20.60 -19.90
C THR A 681 18.09 -19.99 -21.28
N VAL A 682 17.82 -18.69 -21.36
CA VAL A 682 17.74 -17.96 -22.63
C VAL A 682 18.93 -17.01 -22.73
N ILE A 683 19.73 -17.16 -23.79
CA ILE A 683 20.94 -16.37 -24.02
C ILE A 683 20.85 -15.70 -25.39
N LYS A 684 21.24 -14.42 -25.45
CA LYS A 684 21.41 -13.71 -26.71
C LYS A 684 22.69 -14.16 -27.40
N THR A 685 22.56 -14.63 -28.63
CA THR A 685 23.63 -15.20 -29.46
C THR A 685 23.85 -14.31 -30.68
N LYS A 686 25.09 -14.00 -31.01
CA LYS A 686 25.43 -13.30 -32.25
C LYS A 686 25.44 -14.25 -33.42
N THR A 687 24.76 -13.91 -34.52
CA THR A 687 24.64 -14.79 -35.71
C THR A 687 25.93 -14.96 -36.50
N SER A 688 26.90 -14.04 -36.35
CA SER A 688 28.26 -14.15 -36.86
C SER A 688 29.20 -13.19 -36.13
N THR A 689 30.52 -13.33 -36.34
CA THR A 689 31.53 -12.39 -35.81
C THR A 689 31.48 -11.00 -36.44
N ALA A 690 30.81 -10.83 -37.58
CA ALA A 690 30.74 -9.58 -38.35
C ALA A 690 29.36 -8.89 -38.31
N SER A 691 28.32 -9.55 -37.81
CA SER A 691 26.95 -9.01 -37.72
C SER A 691 26.61 -8.57 -36.29
N ASN A 692 25.86 -7.47 -36.17
CA ASN A 692 25.25 -7.02 -34.91
C ASN A 692 23.88 -7.67 -34.67
N GLU A 693 23.48 -8.65 -35.48
CA GLU A 693 22.22 -9.35 -35.33
C GLU A 693 22.32 -10.39 -34.20
N GLU A 694 21.49 -10.21 -33.17
CA GLU A 694 21.36 -11.11 -32.04
C GLU A 694 20.07 -11.92 -32.15
N ILE A 695 20.16 -13.21 -31.88
CA ILE A 695 19.02 -14.12 -31.74
C ILE A 695 18.95 -14.66 -30.32
N SER A 696 17.74 -14.98 -29.85
CA SER A 696 17.56 -15.67 -28.57
C SER A 696 17.71 -17.18 -28.79
N ALA A 697 18.69 -17.78 -28.12
CA ALA A 697 18.88 -19.22 -28.09
C ALA A 697 18.63 -19.76 -26.67
N THR A 698 18.06 -20.96 -26.59
CA THR A 698 17.55 -21.51 -25.33
C THR A 698 18.16 -22.87 -25.04
N LEU A 699 18.74 -23.02 -23.84
CA LEU A 699 19.07 -24.30 -23.23
C LEU A 699 17.89 -24.77 -22.38
N ALA A 700 17.18 -25.79 -22.86
CA ALA A 700 15.95 -26.25 -22.21
C ALA A 700 16.22 -27.00 -20.90
N SER A 701 15.33 -26.82 -19.93
CA SER A 701 15.28 -27.54 -18.65
C SER A 701 15.38 -29.06 -18.80
N LYS A 702 14.75 -29.63 -19.84
CA LYS A 702 14.83 -31.06 -20.15
C LYS A 702 16.25 -31.53 -20.48
N ALA A 703 16.97 -30.78 -21.33
CA ALA A 703 18.36 -31.09 -21.66
C ALA A 703 19.27 -30.93 -20.45
N LYS A 704 19.07 -29.88 -19.63
CA LYS A 704 19.81 -29.70 -18.38
C LYS A 704 19.66 -30.88 -17.43
N LYS A 705 18.43 -31.39 -17.26
CA LYS A 705 18.15 -32.57 -16.43
C LYS A 705 18.86 -33.82 -16.96
N GLN A 706 18.87 -34.04 -18.28
CA GLN A 706 19.60 -35.16 -18.90
C GLN A 706 21.12 -35.07 -18.64
N ILE A 707 21.71 -33.88 -18.77
CA ILE A 707 23.13 -33.64 -18.44
C ILE A 707 23.39 -33.92 -16.95
N ALA A 708 22.53 -33.39 -16.06
CA ALA A 708 22.65 -33.56 -14.62
C ALA A 708 22.51 -35.03 -14.20
N ASP A 709 21.60 -35.77 -14.82
CA ASP A 709 21.38 -37.19 -14.55
C ASP A 709 22.56 -38.04 -15.00
N LYS A 710 23.22 -37.68 -16.09
CA LYS A 710 24.40 -38.39 -16.58
C LYS A 710 25.64 -38.12 -15.74
N TYR A 711 26.04 -36.85 -15.62
CA TYR A 711 27.34 -36.49 -15.03
C TYR A 711 27.31 -36.38 -13.51
N LYS A 712 26.12 -36.24 -12.92
CA LYS A 712 25.88 -36.02 -11.48
C LYS A 712 26.62 -34.80 -10.91
N TYR A 713 26.18 -34.34 -9.75
CA TYR A 713 26.84 -33.23 -9.06
C TYR A 713 28.18 -33.67 -8.43
N PRO A 714 29.26 -32.88 -8.47
CA PRO A 714 29.36 -31.52 -9.03
C PRO A 714 29.79 -31.47 -10.51
N LEU A 715 30.13 -32.61 -11.13
CA LEU A 715 30.71 -32.65 -12.48
C LEU A 715 29.76 -32.06 -13.53
N CYS A 716 28.46 -32.25 -13.37
CA CYS A 716 27.45 -31.67 -14.26
C CYS A 716 27.54 -30.14 -14.39
N LEU A 717 28.05 -29.42 -13.38
CA LEU A 717 28.17 -27.96 -13.43
C LEU A 717 29.12 -27.51 -14.54
N ASN A 718 30.20 -28.25 -14.78
CA ASN A 718 31.17 -27.93 -15.83
C ASN A 718 30.52 -28.07 -17.22
N TYR A 719 29.79 -29.16 -17.44
CA TYR A 719 29.09 -29.40 -18.72
C TYR A 719 27.99 -28.35 -18.94
N LEU A 720 27.19 -28.04 -17.92
CA LEU A 720 26.15 -27.02 -18.00
C LEU A 720 26.73 -25.64 -18.32
N ARG A 721 27.84 -25.23 -17.66
CA ARG A 721 28.55 -23.99 -17.97
C ARG A 721 29.12 -23.97 -19.38
N ASN A 722 29.76 -25.05 -19.81
CA ASN A 722 30.35 -25.14 -21.15
C ASN A 722 29.27 -25.04 -22.24
N PHE A 723 28.08 -25.63 -22.02
CA PHE A 723 26.96 -25.48 -22.93
C PHE A 723 26.36 -24.06 -22.91
N GLU A 724 26.24 -23.41 -21.75
CA GLU A 724 25.85 -21.99 -21.69
C GLU A 724 26.82 -21.09 -22.46
N GLU A 725 28.13 -21.33 -22.33
CA GLU A 725 29.16 -20.57 -23.04
C GLU A 725 29.12 -20.84 -24.54
N ALA A 726 28.96 -22.11 -24.95
CA ALA A 726 28.76 -22.47 -26.34
C ALA A 726 27.51 -21.78 -26.92
N LEU A 727 26.43 -21.66 -26.14
CA LEU A 727 25.18 -21.06 -26.57
C LEU A 727 25.34 -19.58 -26.97
N ARG A 728 26.38 -18.88 -26.49
CA ARG A 728 26.64 -17.46 -26.83
C ARG A 728 27.18 -17.25 -28.25
N ASN A 729 27.66 -18.30 -28.92
CA ASN A 729 28.41 -18.19 -30.17
C ASN A 729 27.87 -19.13 -31.27
N TYR A 730 28.11 -18.77 -32.53
CA TYR A 730 28.01 -19.71 -33.65
C TYR A 730 29.36 -20.36 -33.89
N ALA A 731 29.35 -21.67 -34.13
CA ALA A 731 30.55 -22.41 -34.50
C ALA A 731 30.88 -22.16 -35.98
N CYS A 732 31.65 -21.10 -36.26
CA CYS A 732 32.06 -20.72 -37.61
C CYS A 732 33.25 -21.55 -38.13
N ASP A 733 34.19 -21.92 -37.26
CA ASP A 733 35.39 -22.65 -37.62
C ASP A 733 35.34 -24.13 -37.19
N TRP A 734 36.18 -24.95 -37.82
CA TRP A 734 36.30 -26.35 -37.44
C TRP A 734 36.89 -26.46 -36.03
N GLY A 735 36.26 -27.30 -35.20
CA GLY A 735 36.66 -27.47 -33.79
C GLY A 735 36.09 -26.46 -32.78
N THR A 736 35.49 -25.33 -33.17
CA THR A 736 35.06 -24.31 -32.18
C THR A 736 33.72 -24.63 -31.50
N SER A 737 33.56 -24.36 -30.20
CA SER A 737 32.27 -24.44 -29.51
C SER A 737 31.24 -23.49 -30.14
N GLY A 738 29.96 -23.88 -30.16
CA GLY A 738 28.89 -23.00 -30.63
C GLY A 738 27.71 -23.69 -31.29
N ILE A 739 26.72 -22.88 -31.66
CA ILE A 739 25.56 -23.30 -32.44
C ILE A 739 26.00 -23.60 -33.88
N LYS A 740 25.59 -24.75 -34.39
CA LYS A 740 25.89 -25.20 -35.75
C LYS A 740 24.63 -25.74 -36.44
N ARG A 741 24.46 -25.33 -37.69
CA ARG A 741 23.46 -25.93 -38.60
C ARG A 741 24.03 -27.21 -39.19
N THR A 742 23.37 -28.33 -38.95
CA THR A 742 23.74 -29.65 -39.49
C THR A 742 23.01 -29.88 -40.82
N GLY A 743 23.72 -30.48 -41.79
CA GLY A 743 23.12 -31.02 -43.01
C GLY A 743 22.39 -30.01 -43.91
N LYS A 744 23.08 -28.96 -44.39
CA LYS A 744 22.50 -27.94 -45.30
C LYS A 744 21.71 -28.53 -46.48
N ASN A 745 22.05 -29.74 -46.94
CA ASN A 745 21.45 -30.40 -48.11
C ASN A 745 20.91 -31.83 -47.84
N ASN A 746 20.78 -32.26 -46.58
CA ASN A 746 20.35 -33.62 -46.27
C ASN A 746 19.01 -33.65 -45.50
N ASN A 747 17.93 -33.98 -46.20
CA ASN A 747 16.58 -34.05 -45.65
C ASN A 747 16.33 -35.25 -44.72
N THR A 748 17.24 -36.22 -44.66
CA THR A 748 17.08 -37.41 -43.80
C THR A 748 17.60 -37.21 -42.38
N LEU A 749 18.36 -36.13 -42.11
CA LEU A 749 18.81 -35.80 -40.76
C LEU A 749 17.64 -35.33 -39.88
N LYS A 750 17.42 -36.05 -38.80
CA LYS A 750 16.35 -35.77 -37.81
C LYS A 750 16.51 -34.41 -37.14
N TYR A 751 17.74 -34.01 -36.82
CA TYR A 751 18.08 -32.75 -36.17
C TYR A 751 18.99 -31.90 -37.08
N LYS A 752 18.57 -30.67 -37.38
CA LYS A 752 19.22 -29.71 -38.28
C LYS A 752 19.94 -28.58 -37.53
N MET A 753 19.77 -28.54 -36.21
CA MET A 753 20.40 -27.58 -35.30
C MET A 753 21.07 -28.36 -34.17
N GLU A 754 22.37 -28.14 -33.98
CA GLU A 754 23.16 -28.71 -32.89
C GLU A 754 23.91 -27.62 -32.14
N LEU A 755 24.10 -27.81 -30.84
CA LEU A 755 25.01 -27.06 -30.00
C LEU A 755 26.15 -27.98 -29.59
N LYS A 756 27.38 -27.59 -29.90
CA LYS A 756 28.58 -28.40 -29.64
C LYS A 756 29.57 -27.70 -28.72
N ILE A 757 30.29 -28.49 -27.93
CA ILE A 757 31.45 -28.06 -27.15
C ILE A 757 32.71 -28.56 -27.85
N SER A 758 33.73 -27.71 -27.98
CA SER A 758 35.03 -28.04 -28.54
C SER A 758 35.71 -29.15 -27.74
N GLY A 759 36.23 -30.18 -28.43
CA GLY A 759 36.98 -31.27 -27.81
C GLY A 759 36.14 -32.32 -27.08
N GLU A 760 34.81 -32.14 -27.02
CA GLU A 760 33.87 -33.07 -26.40
C GLU A 760 33.00 -33.74 -27.47
N ASP A 761 32.53 -34.97 -27.20
CA ASP A 761 31.56 -35.67 -28.06
C ASP A 761 30.11 -35.31 -27.75
N ASP A 762 29.87 -34.70 -26.58
CA ASP A 762 28.55 -34.30 -26.12
C ASP A 762 27.93 -33.21 -26.99
N ARG A 763 26.66 -33.38 -27.35
CA ARG A 763 25.89 -32.44 -28.19
C ARG A 763 24.52 -32.19 -27.59
N LEU A 764 23.99 -30.99 -27.83
CA LEU A 764 22.56 -30.73 -27.70
C LEU A 764 21.93 -30.54 -29.07
N PHE A 765 20.72 -31.03 -29.25
CA PHE A 765 19.94 -30.89 -30.47
C PHE A 765 18.61 -30.18 -30.19
N SER A 766 18.09 -29.49 -31.20
CA SER A 766 16.72 -28.96 -31.19
C SER A 766 15.78 -29.94 -31.88
N SER A 767 14.76 -30.42 -31.16
CA SER A 767 13.70 -31.26 -31.71
C SER A 767 12.86 -30.56 -32.79
N ASN A 768 12.74 -29.24 -32.71
CA ASN A 768 11.99 -28.41 -33.65
C ASN A 768 12.86 -27.78 -34.76
N ASN A 769 14.17 -28.06 -34.77
CA ASN A 769 15.14 -27.48 -35.70
C ASN A 769 15.24 -25.93 -35.63
N ASP A 770 15.05 -25.38 -34.45
CA ASP A 770 15.17 -23.97 -34.10
C ASP A 770 16.33 -23.76 -33.09
N TYR A 771 16.38 -22.59 -32.44
CA TYR A 771 17.39 -22.26 -31.42
C TYR A 771 16.99 -22.74 -30.01
N TYR A 772 16.06 -23.70 -29.90
CA TYR A 772 15.62 -24.31 -28.64
C TYR A 772 16.23 -25.71 -28.49
N PHE A 773 17.25 -25.86 -27.65
CA PHE A 773 18.02 -27.10 -27.49
C PHE A 773 17.49 -27.95 -26.32
N ASP A 774 16.83 -29.07 -26.63
CA ASP A 774 16.05 -29.87 -25.68
C ASP A 774 16.43 -31.37 -25.61
N VAL A 775 17.36 -31.81 -26.45
CA VAL A 775 17.83 -33.20 -26.51
C VAL A 775 19.33 -33.26 -26.28
N PHE A 776 19.76 -33.91 -25.19
CA PHE A 776 21.17 -34.22 -24.94
C PHE A 776 21.57 -35.58 -25.53
N SER A 777 22.74 -35.63 -26.18
CA SER A 777 23.36 -36.85 -26.67
C SER A 777 24.84 -36.86 -26.31
N ASP A 778 25.33 -38.01 -25.86
CA ASP A 778 26.73 -38.21 -25.51
C ASP A 778 27.57 -38.91 -26.56
N LYS A 779 26.91 -39.29 -27.64
CA LYS A 779 27.51 -39.69 -28.89
C LYS A 779 26.93 -38.70 -29.89
N GLY A 780 27.73 -37.80 -30.43
CA GLY A 780 27.28 -37.01 -31.57
C GLY A 780 26.63 -37.95 -32.60
N PHE A 781 25.45 -37.59 -33.14
CA PHE A 781 24.79 -38.40 -34.18
C PHE A 781 25.53 -38.23 -35.52
N HIS A 782 26.77 -38.70 -35.58
CA HIS A 782 27.61 -38.69 -36.77
C HIS A 782 27.86 -40.10 -37.26
#